data_AF-A0A9P6PEV4-F1
#
_entry.id   AF-A0A9P6PEV4-F1
#
_cell.length_a   1.000
_cell.length_b   1.000
_cell.length_c   1.000
_cell.angle_alpha   90.00
_cell.angle_beta   90.00
_cell.angle_gamma   90.00
#
_symmetry.space_group_name_H-M   'P 1'
#
loop_
_entity.id
_entity.type
_entity.pdbx_description
1 polymer ?
#
loop_
_entity_poly.entity_id
_entity_poly.type
_entity_poly.pdbx_seq_one_letter_code
_entity_poly.pdbx_strand_id
1 'polypeptide(L)'
;MNLLLAKLLPRRAARAAAALLAASLALALPATAQSTDSPDLTDILSTPTLDEQKALPRLALTSQLVYQVLAAEIALQRSQLAPAYQTYLALARDTMDPRFAQRATEIALFAQSPVDALNAARLWQQYAPQSDRASQIDASLLVLAGKPDEAKPLLEQQLAKVPPDNHASALLDLQLLLARGPNRTGGLRVLQDLLHNDMDEPEANYAIARQQALADDRDGARQSLRTALKQKPDFLPAVLLLAQLGPQERTEATQRLSQYVQKNPKAHDARMSLAQLYLASDRLDDAKAEFTRLAKDGSHDLLPLMALALIEIQQRNLPSAQHYLQQYIAAARRQPNADPGQAYLYLAQIALEQKDDQAASQWLDKIPPGSTQYLAGQITRAQIIARDGKVDNARSMLAALRPAVPREAALIARTDGAILFDAKRYTEAQARLAQAAKTFPDDPDLIYDYAMAAEHNGQYDVMEKQLRELIKLQPENPQAYNALGYSLADRNQRLDEASELIEKALSLAPDDAFIMDSAGWLKYRLGDKLDAAKVLRRAYDLLPNAEIGAHLGEVLWENGERDQARAAWRNARKLEPHNDTLVKTLKRFQRSIAPVSGCASPGATPTVHAYRGRFAVSYEDQNGQPRNAYGNFDWQETGGTVKLQLLSPLGQTLAIIASAPGLATLELPNKAPRTAPNVSDLMRSTLGFSLPIEGLRYWLQPSVSPRSRASTSTDGTGRLSRVEQDGWTIEYVAYANAPASRIKRVNLTRQAPPLAQTEHRMIETDDMLRDCAAPAKLNLFLHITGRRPDGYHALQTVFQLLDWGDLLHFRRRDDGTVRHLSPLANVPEQADLTVRAAKLLQHHSGCRYGVDIDIDKHLPMGAGLGGGSSDAATTLLALNRLWRLHLPRATLQALALELGADVPFFVFGRNAFAQGVGEQLEPVELPARTFLVVKPPVNVPTVEIFQSETLTRETKRITIADFLAQRNTVAYSKAGNADWPDNFGRNDMQSVVARKYAEVAQVLDWFSTIAPARMTGSGASVFAAFRSWAEAELVQAKLPADWPSAIASSLDRHPLYPFAS
;
A
#
# COMPACT_ATOMS: atom_id res chain seq x y z
N MET A 1 -12.28 -11.28 -23.81
CA MET A 1 -12.38 -10.62 -22.49
C MET A 1 -11.15 -9.79 -22.09
N ASN A 2 -10.26 -9.43 -23.05
CA ASN A 2 -9.23 -8.38 -22.89
C ASN A 2 -9.60 -7.07 -23.62
N LEU A 3 -10.90 -6.87 -23.90
CA LEU A 3 -11.45 -5.78 -24.72
C LEU A 3 -12.28 -4.73 -23.94
N LEU A 4 -12.23 -4.75 -22.60
CA LEU A 4 -12.80 -3.68 -21.77
C LEU A 4 -11.75 -2.67 -21.26
N LEU A 5 -10.46 -2.88 -21.56
CA LEU A 5 -9.36 -1.99 -21.15
C LEU A 5 -9.10 -0.80 -22.12
N ALA A 6 -9.86 -0.67 -23.22
CA ALA A 6 -9.75 0.46 -24.15
C ALA A 6 -10.74 1.61 -23.87
N LYS A 7 -11.55 1.52 -22.81
CA LYS A 7 -12.31 2.65 -22.27
C LYS A 7 -11.85 2.86 -20.83
N LEU A 8 -11.37 4.07 -20.56
CA LEU A 8 -10.70 4.51 -19.33
C LEU A 8 -9.20 4.14 -19.37
N LEU A 9 -8.36 5.11 -19.71
CA LEU A 9 -7.05 5.22 -19.07
C LEU A 9 -7.31 5.15 -17.56
N PRO A 10 -6.96 4.07 -16.84
CA PRO A 10 -6.82 4.21 -15.41
C PRO A 10 -5.67 5.20 -15.23
N ARG A 11 -5.81 6.18 -14.33
CA ARG A 11 -4.71 7.08 -13.91
C ARG A 11 -3.40 6.31 -13.62
N ARG A 12 -3.48 5.00 -13.34
CA ARG A 12 -2.35 4.07 -13.21
C ARG A 12 -1.51 3.90 -14.47
N ALA A 13 -2.04 3.93 -15.70
CA ALA A 13 -1.23 3.71 -16.92
C ALA A 13 -0.41 4.95 -17.30
N ALA A 14 -0.99 6.15 -17.15
CA ALA A 14 -0.26 7.42 -17.32
C ALA A 14 0.71 7.69 -16.16
N ARG A 15 0.35 7.31 -14.91
CA ARG A 15 1.28 7.32 -13.77
C ARG A 15 2.34 6.24 -13.87
N ALA A 16 2.05 5.08 -14.45
CA ALA A 16 3.04 4.04 -14.70
C ALA A 16 3.97 4.46 -15.84
N ALA A 17 3.48 5.12 -16.89
CA ALA A 17 4.32 5.71 -17.93
C ALA A 17 5.18 6.87 -17.40
N ALA A 18 4.65 7.71 -16.50
CA ALA A 18 5.40 8.77 -15.82
C ALA A 18 6.32 8.25 -14.71
N ALA A 19 5.99 7.15 -14.04
CA ALA A 19 6.83 6.47 -13.06
C ALA A 19 7.87 5.56 -13.72
N LEU A 20 7.59 5.01 -14.90
CA LEU A 20 8.57 4.35 -15.77
C LEU A 20 9.48 5.39 -16.41
N LEU A 21 8.97 6.56 -16.80
CA LEU A 21 9.82 7.70 -17.18
C LEU A 21 10.64 8.18 -15.99
N ALA A 22 10.06 8.35 -14.81
CA ALA A 22 10.79 8.80 -13.61
C ALA A 22 11.75 7.72 -13.09
N ALA A 23 11.49 6.43 -13.27
CA ALA A 23 12.42 5.35 -12.97
C ALA A 23 13.51 5.25 -14.04
N SER A 24 13.20 5.40 -15.32
CA SER A 24 14.19 5.45 -16.40
C SER A 24 15.02 6.74 -16.39
N LEU A 25 14.47 7.85 -15.86
CA LEU A 25 15.13 9.15 -15.70
C LEU A 25 15.85 9.31 -14.36
N ALA A 26 15.39 8.65 -13.28
CA ALA A 26 16.11 8.60 -12.01
C ALA A 26 17.23 7.55 -12.01
N LEU A 27 17.18 6.55 -12.89
CA LEU A 27 18.28 5.61 -13.13
C LEU A 27 19.24 6.07 -14.25
N ALA A 28 18.84 7.02 -15.08
CA ALA A 28 19.75 7.71 -16.00
C ALA A 28 20.37 8.93 -15.31
N LEU A 29 21.34 8.68 -14.42
CA LEU A 29 22.38 9.68 -14.21
C LEU A 29 22.93 10.03 -15.60
N PRO A 30 23.08 11.31 -15.98
CA PRO A 30 23.86 11.61 -17.16
C PRO A 30 25.25 11.03 -16.91
N ALA A 31 25.66 10.10 -17.77
CA ALA A 31 27.05 9.73 -17.95
C ALA A 31 27.77 10.95 -18.56
N THR A 32 27.88 12.04 -17.80
CA THR A 32 28.68 13.22 -18.10
C THR A 32 29.66 13.45 -16.96
N ALA A 33 30.40 12.39 -16.63
CA ALA A 33 31.77 12.52 -16.18
C ALA A 33 32.57 11.66 -17.16
N GLN A 34 33.41 12.35 -17.93
CA GLN A 34 34.55 11.87 -18.73
C GLN A 34 34.61 10.37 -19.00
N SER A 35 34.65 10.03 -20.29
CA SER A 35 35.38 8.88 -20.78
C SER A 35 36.78 8.86 -20.15
N THR A 36 36.88 8.22 -19.00
CA THR A 36 38.10 7.63 -18.51
C THR A 36 37.86 6.17 -18.80
N ASP A 37 38.60 5.66 -19.79
CA ASP A 37 38.62 4.26 -20.14
C ASP A 37 38.87 3.46 -18.86
N SER A 38 37.81 2.95 -18.26
CA SER A 38 37.92 1.80 -17.37
C SER A 38 38.48 0.71 -18.26
N PRO A 39 39.65 0.13 -17.96
CA PRO A 39 40.26 -0.85 -18.85
C PRO A 39 39.25 -1.96 -19.06
N ASP A 40 38.86 -2.16 -20.32
CA ASP A 40 37.99 -3.25 -20.73
C ASP A 40 38.66 -4.57 -20.29
N LEU A 41 37.89 -5.61 -20.00
CA LEU A 41 38.46 -6.93 -19.64
C LEU A 41 39.43 -7.41 -20.73
N THR A 42 39.24 -6.95 -21.97
CA THR A 42 40.14 -7.14 -23.10
C THR A 42 41.49 -6.42 -22.93
N ASP A 43 41.54 -5.22 -22.36
CA ASP A 43 42.77 -4.47 -22.07
C ASP A 43 43.58 -5.07 -20.91
N ILE A 44 42.89 -5.58 -19.88
CA ILE A 44 43.53 -6.26 -18.74
C ILE A 44 44.19 -7.57 -19.21
N LEU A 45 43.64 -8.21 -20.23
CA LEU A 45 44.12 -9.46 -20.83
C LEU A 45 45.11 -9.24 -22.01
N SER A 46 45.56 -8.00 -22.26
CA SER A 46 46.50 -7.63 -23.33
C SER A 46 47.97 -8.05 -23.07
N THR A 47 48.92 -7.57 -23.88
CA THR A 47 50.34 -8.00 -23.85
C THR A 47 51.04 -7.75 -22.51
N PRO A 48 51.89 -8.69 -22.04
CA PRO A 48 52.58 -8.59 -20.75
C PRO A 48 53.45 -7.35 -20.61
N THR A 49 53.44 -6.74 -19.43
CA THR A 49 54.21 -5.53 -19.13
C THR A 49 55.72 -5.84 -19.13
N LEU A 50 56.56 -4.82 -19.33
CA LEU A 50 58.02 -4.98 -19.34
C LEU A 50 58.58 -5.60 -18.04
N ASP A 51 57.91 -5.41 -16.92
CA ASP A 51 58.33 -5.97 -15.63
C ASP A 51 57.86 -7.41 -15.44
N GLU A 52 56.68 -7.78 -15.96
CA GLU A 52 56.25 -9.19 -16.06
C GLU A 52 57.18 -10.02 -16.95
N GLN A 53 57.76 -9.40 -18.00
CA GLN A 53 58.70 -10.06 -18.91
C GLN A 53 60.08 -10.31 -18.28
N LYS A 54 60.52 -9.46 -17.34
CA LYS A 54 61.84 -9.60 -16.67
C LYS A 54 61.86 -10.72 -15.62
N ALA A 55 60.71 -11.09 -15.05
CA ALA A 55 60.57 -12.05 -13.96
C ALA A 55 60.22 -13.48 -14.41
N LEU A 56 60.29 -13.79 -15.72
CA LEU A 56 59.89 -15.10 -16.26
C LEU A 56 60.91 -16.21 -15.93
N PRO A 57 60.45 -17.41 -15.57
CA PRO A 57 61.33 -18.56 -15.39
C PRO A 57 61.98 -18.98 -16.71
N ARG A 58 63.26 -19.40 -16.66
CA ARG A 58 63.95 -19.97 -17.82
C ARG A 58 63.53 -21.42 -18.01
N LEU A 59 62.55 -21.65 -18.88
CA LEU A 59 62.03 -22.98 -19.17
C LEU A 59 62.67 -23.58 -20.42
N ALA A 60 63.13 -24.83 -20.32
CA ALA A 60 63.55 -25.60 -21.49
C ALA A 60 62.32 -26.03 -22.29
N LEU A 61 62.33 -25.80 -23.60
CA LEU A 61 61.23 -26.15 -24.50
C LEU A 61 61.21 -27.67 -24.77
N THR A 62 60.65 -28.45 -23.86
CA THR A 62 60.54 -29.91 -24.01
C THR A 62 59.40 -30.30 -24.94
N SER A 63 59.50 -31.46 -25.59
CA SER A 63 58.43 -32.01 -26.44
C SER A 63 57.12 -32.19 -25.68
N GLN A 64 57.18 -32.54 -24.39
CA GLN A 64 56.02 -32.68 -23.52
C GLN A 64 55.32 -31.33 -23.28
N LEU A 65 56.08 -30.27 -22.98
CA LEU A 65 55.53 -28.93 -22.78
C LEU A 65 54.85 -28.41 -24.05
N VAL A 66 55.51 -28.54 -25.20
CA VAL A 66 54.95 -28.16 -26.50
C VAL A 66 53.67 -28.94 -26.81
N TYR A 67 53.67 -30.25 -26.55
CA TYR A 67 52.49 -31.10 -26.74
C TYR A 67 51.30 -30.65 -25.87
N GLN A 68 51.52 -30.40 -24.58
CA GLN A 68 50.47 -30.00 -23.65
C GLN A 68 49.84 -28.65 -24.03
N VAL A 69 50.67 -27.65 -24.37
CA VAL A 69 50.18 -26.34 -24.83
C VAL A 69 49.38 -26.47 -26.13
N LEU A 70 49.91 -27.19 -27.14
CA LEU A 70 49.23 -27.36 -28.42
C LEU A 70 47.91 -28.12 -28.27
N ALA A 71 47.88 -29.17 -27.44
CA ALA A 71 46.67 -29.93 -27.15
C ALA A 71 45.60 -29.06 -26.49
N ALA A 72 45.99 -28.20 -25.53
CA ALA A 72 45.07 -27.27 -24.87
C ALA A 72 44.51 -26.21 -25.84
N GLU A 73 45.33 -25.64 -26.73
CA GLU A 73 44.85 -24.67 -27.73
C GLU A 73 43.93 -25.31 -28.77
N ILE A 74 44.21 -26.55 -29.21
CA ILE A 74 43.29 -27.30 -30.09
C ILE A 74 41.95 -27.59 -29.38
N ALA A 75 41.99 -27.90 -28.08
CA ALA A 75 40.77 -28.08 -27.28
C ALA A 75 39.95 -26.78 -27.23
N LEU A 76 40.57 -25.62 -27.04
CA LEU A 76 39.89 -24.31 -27.07
C LEU A 76 39.24 -24.03 -28.44
N GLN A 77 39.94 -24.31 -29.54
CA GLN A 77 39.38 -24.16 -30.89
C GLN A 77 38.15 -25.05 -31.14
N ARG A 78 38.03 -26.16 -30.39
CA ARG A 78 36.89 -27.08 -30.42
C ARG A 78 35.84 -26.77 -29.36
N SER A 79 35.92 -25.60 -28.72
CA SER A 79 35.04 -25.18 -27.62
C SER A 79 35.08 -26.09 -26.39
N GLN A 80 36.18 -26.82 -26.17
CA GLN A 80 36.39 -27.69 -25.02
C GLN A 80 37.17 -26.95 -23.91
N LEU A 81 36.46 -26.09 -23.18
CA LEU A 81 37.06 -25.16 -22.22
C LEU A 81 37.65 -25.85 -20.97
N ALA A 82 36.93 -26.82 -20.38
CA ALA A 82 37.35 -27.52 -19.16
C ALA A 82 38.70 -28.27 -19.29
N PRO A 83 38.94 -29.10 -20.32
CA PRO A 83 40.23 -29.78 -20.45
C PRO A 83 41.39 -28.82 -20.76
N ALA A 84 41.13 -27.73 -21.49
CA ALA A 84 42.12 -26.69 -21.73
C ALA A 84 42.51 -25.96 -20.43
N TYR A 85 41.52 -25.59 -19.60
CA TYR A 85 41.74 -24.99 -18.28
C TYR A 85 42.61 -25.88 -17.39
N GLN A 86 42.26 -27.16 -17.25
CA GLN A 86 43.00 -28.10 -16.39
C GLN A 86 44.45 -28.26 -16.86
N THR A 87 44.68 -28.30 -18.17
CA THR A 87 46.03 -28.39 -18.74
C THR A 87 46.86 -27.15 -18.42
N TYR A 88 46.31 -25.95 -18.64
CA TYR A 88 47.01 -24.71 -18.33
C TYR A 88 47.24 -24.48 -16.83
N LEU A 89 46.29 -24.87 -15.98
CA LEU A 89 46.44 -24.81 -14.53
C LEU A 89 47.56 -25.75 -14.03
N ALA A 90 47.64 -26.97 -14.58
CA ALA A 90 48.71 -27.91 -14.26
C ALA A 90 50.08 -27.36 -14.71
N LEU A 91 50.17 -26.88 -15.96
CA LEU A 91 51.38 -26.25 -16.47
C LEU A 91 51.84 -25.07 -15.60
N ALA A 92 50.90 -24.21 -15.17
CA ALA A 92 51.20 -23.11 -14.26
C ALA A 92 51.85 -23.58 -12.95
N ARG A 93 51.33 -24.64 -12.33
CA ARG A 93 51.87 -25.19 -11.08
C ARG A 93 53.23 -25.86 -11.26
N ASP A 94 53.40 -26.63 -12.34
CA ASP A 94 54.61 -27.41 -12.59
C ASP A 94 55.80 -26.51 -12.96
N THR A 95 55.52 -25.42 -13.68
CA THR A 95 56.56 -24.52 -14.20
C THR A 95 56.75 -23.25 -13.38
N MET A 96 55.76 -22.90 -12.53
CA MET A 96 55.66 -21.61 -11.85
C MET A 96 55.71 -20.41 -12.81
N ASP A 97 55.32 -20.60 -14.07
CA ASP A 97 55.29 -19.54 -15.06
C ASP A 97 53.96 -18.77 -15.01
N PRO A 98 53.98 -17.45 -14.75
CA PRO A 98 52.77 -16.65 -14.61
C PRO A 98 51.93 -16.61 -15.90
N ARG A 99 52.53 -16.85 -17.08
CA ARG A 99 51.80 -16.84 -18.36
C ARG A 99 50.79 -17.98 -18.46
N PHE A 100 51.11 -19.16 -17.92
CA PHE A 100 50.16 -20.27 -17.90
C PHE A 100 49.04 -20.03 -16.88
N ALA A 101 49.35 -19.39 -15.75
CA ALA A 101 48.33 -19.00 -14.77
C ALA A 101 47.37 -17.92 -15.31
N GLN A 102 47.91 -16.93 -16.04
CA GLN A 102 47.12 -15.95 -16.78
C GLN A 102 46.18 -16.65 -17.78
N ARG A 103 46.72 -17.54 -18.63
CA ARG A 103 45.93 -18.25 -19.64
C ARG A 103 44.84 -19.13 -19.01
N ALA A 104 45.13 -19.80 -17.90
CA ALA A 104 44.12 -20.54 -17.14
C ALA A 104 43.00 -19.61 -16.61
N THR A 105 43.35 -18.41 -16.14
CA THR A 105 42.39 -17.40 -15.66
C THR A 105 41.46 -16.94 -16.79
N GLU A 106 42.01 -16.64 -17.98
CA GLU A 106 41.24 -16.25 -19.17
C GLU A 106 40.21 -17.31 -19.58
N ILE A 107 40.65 -18.57 -19.64
CA ILE A 107 39.80 -19.69 -20.03
C ILE A 107 38.65 -19.86 -19.01
N ALA A 108 38.95 -19.77 -17.72
CA ALA A 108 37.94 -19.90 -16.67
C ALA A 108 36.92 -18.75 -16.67
N LEU A 109 37.36 -17.51 -16.95
CA LEU A 109 36.46 -16.37 -17.15
C LEU A 109 35.55 -16.57 -18.37
N PHE A 110 36.11 -17.02 -19.50
CA PHE A 110 35.33 -17.32 -20.71
C PHE A 110 34.35 -18.48 -20.49
N ALA A 111 34.73 -19.48 -19.69
CA ALA A 111 33.88 -20.58 -19.28
C ALA A 111 32.82 -20.21 -18.23
N GLN A 112 32.79 -18.95 -17.78
CA GLN A 112 31.89 -18.47 -16.71
C GLN A 112 32.03 -19.27 -15.41
N SER A 113 33.24 -19.75 -15.09
CA SER A 113 33.54 -20.49 -13.85
C SER A 113 34.30 -19.60 -12.85
N PRO A 114 33.61 -18.91 -11.93
CA PRO A 114 34.24 -17.94 -11.03
C PRO A 114 35.20 -18.56 -10.02
N VAL A 115 34.95 -19.80 -9.58
CA VAL A 115 35.82 -20.52 -8.63
C VAL A 115 37.16 -20.88 -9.29
N ASP A 116 37.10 -21.39 -10.52
CA ASP A 116 38.28 -21.76 -11.31
C ASP A 116 39.10 -20.52 -11.70
N ALA A 117 38.42 -19.43 -12.03
CA ALA A 117 39.05 -18.15 -12.33
C ALA A 117 39.80 -17.59 -11.12
N LEU A 118 39.17 -17.59 -9.93
CA LEU A 118 39.81 -17.11 -8.70
C LEU A 118 41.03 -17.96 -8.32
N ASN A 119 40.93 -19.28 -8.46
CA ASN A 119 42.05 -20.19 -8.19
C ASN A 119 43.25 -19.93 -9.11
N ALA A 120 43.00 -19.72 -10.41
CA ALA A 120 44.05 -19.44 -11.38
C ALA A 120 44.63 -18.02 -11.20
N ALA A 121 43.80 -17.02 -10.92
CA ALA A 121 44.23 -15.64 -10.68
C ALA A 121 45.13 -15.51 -9.45
N ARG A 122 44.83 -16.23 -8.37
CA ARG A 122 45.70 -16.29 -7.18
C ARG A 122 47.07 -16.87 -7.47
N LEU A 123 47.14 -17.91 -8.30
CA LEU A 123 48.43 -18.46 -8.75
C LEU A 123 49.18 -17.47 -9.62
N TRP A 124 48.47 -16.75 -10.49
CA TRP A 124 49.07 -15.68 -11.29
C TRP A 124 49.66 -14.59 -10.39
N GLN A 125 48.93 -14.13 -9.38
CA GLN A 125 49.42 -13.14 -8.42
C GLN A 125 50.58 -13.67 -7.57
N GLN A 126 50.58 -14.96 -7.22
CA GLN A 126 51.68 -15.59 -6.49
C GLN A 126 52.98 -15.64 -7.33
N TYR A 127 52.88 -15.95 -8.62
CA TYR A 127 54.05 -16.08 -9.50
C TYR A 127 54.50 -14.75 -10.09
N ALA A 128 53.63 -13.74 -10.14
CA ALA A 128 53.95 -12.38 -10.59
C ALA A 128 53.45 -11.32 -9.58
N PRO A 129 54.04 -11.23 -8.37
CA PRO A 129 53.55 -10.34 -7.30
C PRO A 129 53.68 -8.84 -7.63
N GLN A 130 54.47 -8.48 -8.64
CA GLN A 130 54.60 -7.11 -9.14
C GLN A 130 53.63 -6.78 -10.29
N SER A 131 52.85 -7.76 -10.76
CA SER A 131 51.85 -7.55 -11.82
C SER A 131 50.63 -6.82 -11.26
N ASP A 132 50.41 -5.58 -11.73
CA ASP A 132 49.19 -4.84 -11.42
C ASP A 132 47.94 -5.55 -11.97
N ARG A 133 48.08 -6.25 -13.10
CA ARG A 133 46.97 -6.97 -13.76
C ARG A 133 46.54 -8.19 -12.96
N ALA A 134 47.50 -9.00 -12.50
CA ALA A 134 47.21 -10.15 -11.64
C ALA A 134 46.56 -9.70 -10.32
N SER A 135 47.08 -8.63 -9.71
CA SER A 135 46.53 -8.03 -8.48
C SER A 135 45.11 -7.53 -8.68
N GLN A 136 44.82 -6.84 -9.79
CA GLN A 136 43.50 -6.28 -10.10
C GLN A 136 42.45 -7.38 -10.34
N ILE A 137 42.81 -8.44 -11.07
CA ILE A 137 41.89 -9.57 -11.31
C ILE A 137 41.65 -10.37 -10.03
N ASP A 138 42.68 -10.67 -9.23
CA ASP A 138 42.51 -11.39 -7.96
C ASP A 138 41.62 -10.61 -6.99
N ALA A 139 41.90 -9.31 -6.79
CA ALA A 139 41.06 -8.44 -5.96
C ALA A 139 39.59 -8.39 -6.46
N SER A 140 39.38 -8.28 -7.77
CA SER A 140 38.03 -8.25 -8.35
C SER A 140 37.27 -9.56 -8.15
N LEU A 141 37.93 -10.71 -8.37
CA LEU A 141 37.34 -12.03 -8.18
C LEU A 141 37.08 -12.34 -6.70
N LEU A 142 37.94 -11.88 -5.79
CA LEU A 142 37.73 -11.94 -4.34
C LEU A 142 36.47 -11.20 -3.92
N VAL A 143 36.27 -9.98 -4.43
CA VAL A 143 35.07 -9.19 -4.16
C VAL A 143 33.82 -9.88 -4.69
N LEU A 144 33.85 -10.38 -5.94
CA LEU A 144 32.73 -11.13 -6.54
C LEU A 144 32.44 -12.43 -5.78
N ALA A 145 33.46 -13.08 -5.20
CA ALA A 145 33.32 -14.26 -4.35
C ALA A 145 32.83 -13.94 -2.92
N GLY A 146 32.55 -12.67 -2.60
CA GLY A 146 32.05 -12.25 -1.29
C GLY A 146 33.12 -12.15 -0.20
N LYS A 147 34.40 -12.05 -0.59
CA LYS A 147 35.57 -12.02 0.30
C LYS A 147 36.33 -10.68 0.24
N PRO A 148 35.69 -9.53 0.54
CA PRO A 148 36.33 -8.23 0.45
C PRO A 148 37.50 -8.06 1.44
N ASP A 149 37.47 -8.70 2.61
CA ASP A 149 38.56 -8.64 3.59
C ASP A 149 39.85 -9.27 3.07
N GLU A 150 39.75 -10.35 2.27
CA GLU A 150 40.90 -10.97 1.59
C GLU A 150 41.43 -10.08 0.44
N ALA A 151 40.56 -9.26 -0.17
CA ALA A 151 40.96 -8.33 -1.24
C ALA A 151 41.65 -7.07 -0.71
N LYS A 152 41.38 -6.66 0.53
CA LYS A 152 41.88 -5.43 1.16
C LYS A 152 43.38 -5.14 0.90
N PRO A 153 44.34 -6.05 1.17
CA PRO A 153 45.76 -5.73 0.98
C PRO A 153 46.14 -5.46 -0.48
N LEU A 154 45.47 -6.12 -1.44
CA LEU A 154 45.69 -5.88 -2.87
C LEU A 154 45.13 -4.51 -3.28
N LEU A 155 43.94 -4.16 -2.77
CA LEU A 155 43.30 -2.86 -3.02
C LEU A 155 44.10 -1.70 -2.40
N GLU A 156 44.65 -1.89 -1.20
CA GLU A 156 45.53 -0.92 -0.53
C GLU A 156 46.81 -0.65 -1.34
N GLN A 157 47.44 -1.71 -1.84
CA GLN A 157 48.62 -1.60 -2.69
C GLN A 157 48.31 -0.88 -4.02
N GLN A 158 47.15 -1.14 -4.62
CA GLN A 158 46.72 -0.47 -5.84
C GLN A 158 46.46 1.01 -5.61
N LEU A 159 45.74 1.36 -4.54
CA LEU A 159 45.44 2.75 -4.20
C LEU A 159 46.72 3.54 -3.93
N ALA A 160 47.70 2.95 -3.24
CA ALA A 160 48.99 3.59 -2.95
C ALA A 160 49.84 3.92 -4.20
N LYS A 161 49.56 3.28 -5.35
CA LYS A 161 50.24 3.55 -6.64
C LYS A 161 49.56 4.63 -7.47
N VAL A 162 48.34 5.06 -7.10
CA VAL A 162 47.57 6.03 -7.88
C VAL A 162 48.20 7.43 -7.76
N PRO A 163 48.50 8.12 -8.87
CA PRO A 163 49.00 9.50 -8.82
C PRO A 163 47.98 10.45 -8.18
N PRO A 164 48.42 11.52 -7.49
CA PRO A 164 47.52 12.48 -6.81
C PRO A 164 46.39 13.02 -7.71
N ASP A 165 46.70 13.32 -8.97
CA ASP A 165 45.72 13.88 -9.93
C ASP A 165 44.53 12.94 -10.23
N ASN A 166 44.72 11.63 -10.06
CA ASN A 166 43.69 10.61 -10.31
C ASN A 166 43.11 10.02 -9.02
N HIS A 167 43.59 10.48 -7.86
CA HIS A 167 43.26 9.88 -6.57
C HIS A 167 41.76 9.89 -6.29
N ALA A 168 41.08 11.03 -6.51
CA ALA A 168 39.64 11.17 -6.32
C ALA A 168 38.80 10.20 -7.18
N SER A 169 39.22 9.94 -8.43
CA SER A 169 38.55 8.95 -9.29
C SER A 169 38.73 7.54 -8.75
N ALA A 170 39.95 7.20 -8.31
CA ALA A 170 40.27 5.88 -7.78
C ALA A 170 39.44 5.52 -6.53
N LEU A 171 39.09 6.48 -5.67
CA LEU A 171 38.20 6.23 -4.52
C LEU A 171 36.80 5.78 -4.96
N LEU A 172 36.29 6.37 -6.04
CA LEU A 172 34.98 6.03 -6.61
C LEU A 172 35.02 4.67 -7.32
N ASP A 173 36.12 4.37 -8.02
CA ASP A 173 36.33 3.09 -8.70
C ASP A 173 36.44 1.94 -7.69
N LEU A 174 37.16 2.16 -6.59
CA LEU A 174 37.25 1.22 -5.46
C LEU A 174 35.86 0.89 -4.89
N GLN A 175 35.02 1.92 -4.69
CA GLN A 175 33.65 1.74 -4.24
C GLN A 175 32.81 0.98 -5.27
N LEU A 176 32.93 1.30 -6.56
CA LEU A 176 32.19 0.63 -7.62
C LEU A 176 32.55 -0.86 -7.70
N LEU A 177 33.83 -1.20 -7.49
CA LEU A 177 34.29 -2.57 -7.40
C LEU A 177 33.64 -3.31 -6.22
N LEU A 178 33.75 -2.76 -5.01
CA LEU A 178 33.16 -3.34 -3.79
C LEU A 178 31.63 -3.47 -3.88
N ALA A 179 30.97 -2.57 -4.61
CA ALA A 179 29.54 -2.61 -4.91
C ALA A 179 29.14 -3.72 -5.90
N ARG A 180 30.07 -4.48 -6.48
CA ARG A 180 29.75 -5.69 -7.27
C ARG A 180 29.69 -6.95 -6.40
N GLY A 181 30.34 -6.95 -5.24
CA GLY A 181 30.42 -8.11 -4.36
C GLY A 181 29.16 -8.35 -3.51
N PRO A 182 28.79 -9.60 -3.22
CA PRO A 182 27.58 -9.91 -2.43
C PRO A 182 27.69 -9.52 -0.94
N ASN A 183 28.91 -9.42 -0.39
CA ASN A 183 29.15 -9.05 1.01
C ASN A 183 29.21 -7.52 1.18
N ARG A 184 28.05 -6.88 1.32
CA ARG A 184 27.90 -5.41 1.39
C ARG A 184 28.54 -4.80 2.63
N THR A 185 28.33 -5.41 3.80
CA THR A 185 28.82 -4.94 5.10
C THR A 185 30.33 -5.12 5.24
N GLY A 186 30.89 -6.24 4.78
CA GLY A 186 32.34 -6.43 4.69
C GLY A 186 32.98 -5.44 3.73
N GLY A 187 32.36 -5.20 2.56
CA GLY A 187 32.82 -4.19 1.61
C GLY A 187 32.81 -2.78 2.20
N LEU A 188 31.80 -2.42 2.99
CA LEU A 188 31.75 -1.14 3.71
C LEU A 188 32.90 -0.98 4.70
N ARG A 189 33.18 -2.01 5.52
CA ARG A 189 34.28 -1.98 6.48
C ARG A 189 35.63 -1.80 5.79
N VAL A 190 35.89 -2.59 4.74
CA VAL A 190 37.12 -2.48 3.95
C VAL A 190 37.25 -1.08 3.33
N LEU A 191 36.16 -0.53 2.78
CA LEU A 191 36.17 0.81 2.22
C LEU A 191 36.48 1.89 3.27
N GLN A 192 35.86 1.82 4.45
CA GLN A 192 36.12 2.75 5.56
C GLN A 192 37.57 2.65 6.06
N ASP A 193 38.11 1.44 6.16
CA ASP A 193 39.49 1.21 6.54
C ASP A 193 40.48 1.77 5.51
N LEU A 194 40.21 1.58 4.21
CA LEU A 194 41.12 2.07 3.16
C LEU A 194 41.09 3.60 3.06
N LEU A 195 39.92 4.22 3.23
CA LEU A 195 39.72 5.66 3.05
C LEU A 195 39.90 6.49 4.33
N HIS A 196 40.39 5.89 5.43
CA HIS A 196 40.48 6.59 6.72
C HIS A 196 41.33 7.87 6.67
N ASN A 197 42.34 7.92 5.79
CA ASN A 197 43.21 9.09 5.61
C ASN A 197 42.69 10.09 4.58
N ASP A 198 41.64 9.75 3.82
CA ASP A 198 41.11 10.56 2.71
C ASP A 198 39.80 11.29 3.08
N MET A 199 39.44 11.29 4.38
CA MET A 199 38.15 11.79 4.85
C MET A 199 37.97 13.32 4.69
N ASP A 200 39.03 14.05 4.34
CA ASP A 200 38.99 15.45 3.94
C ASP A 200 38.56 15.65 2.48
N GLU A 201 38.62 14.62 1.64
CA GLU A 201 38.11 14.61 0.28
C GLU A 201 36.58 14.33 0.22
N PRO A 202 35.80 15.11 -0.56
CA PRO A 202 34.37 14.89 -0.69
C PRO A 202 34.04 13.58 -1.42
N GLU A 203 34.89 13.15 -2.35
CA GLU A 203 34.74 11.90 -3.09
C GLU A 203 34.87 10.67 -2.16
N ALA A 204 35.72 10.72 -1.13
CA ALA A 204 35.85 9.65 -0.13
C ALA A 204 34.57 9.48 0.70
N ASN A 205 34.03 10.60 1.21
CA ASN A 205 32.78 10.61 1.96
C ASN A 205 31.59 10.15 1.10
N TYR A 206 31.56 10.53 -0.18
CA TYR A 206 30.53 10.08 -1.11
C TYR A 206 30.65 8.58 -1.45
N ALA A 207 31.88 8.07 -1.64
CA ALA A 207 32.14 6.65 -1.82
C ALA A 207 31.62 5.83 -0.63
N ILE A 208 31.96 6.24 0.60
CA ILE A 208 31.47 5.60 1.82
C ILE A 208 29.94 5.66 1.87
N ALA A 209 29.33 6.81 1.59
CA ALA A 209 27.88 6.95 1.60
C ALA A 209 27.16 6.00 0.62
N ARG A 210 27.69 5.83 -0.59
CA ARG A 210 27.16 4.88 -1.58
C ARG A 210 27.20 3.46 -1.06
N GLN A 211 28.31 3.09 -0.43
CA GLN A 211 28.47 1.75 0.13
C GLN A 211 27.59 1.52 1.36
N GLN A 212 27.40 2.55 2.20
CA GLN A 212 26.47 2.53 3.34
C GLN A 212 25.03 2.32 2.86
N ALA A 213 24.59 3.05 1.82
CA ALA A 213 23.27 2.86 1.24
C ALA A 213 23.06 1.44 0.70
N LEU A 214 24.08 0.83 0.07
CA LEU A 214 24.04 -0.57 -0.38
C LEU A 214 24.02 -1.58 0.78
N ALA A 215 24.57 -1.23 1.93
CA ALA A 215 24.58 -2.02 3.15
C ALA A 215 23.36 -1.76 4.07
N ASP A 216 22.39 -0.97 3.60
CA ASP A 216 21.19 -0.50 4.33
C ASP A 216 21.49 0.34 5.59
N ASP A 217 22.70 0.91 5.68
CA ASP A 217 23.08 1.91 6.69
C ASP A 217 22.67 3.32 6.22
N ARG A 218 21.37 3.61 6.30
CA ARG A 218 20.81 4.88 5.82
C ARG A 218 21.24 6.10 6.65
N ASP A 219 21.38 5.93 7.96
CA ASP A 219 21.78 7.01 8.86
C ASP A 219 23.23 7.38 8.63
N GLY A 220 24.12 6.39 8.50
CA GLY A 220 25.50 6.59 8.13
C GLY A 220 25.63 7.23 6.75
N ALA A 221 24.91 6.74 5.74
CA ALA A 221 24.92 7.31 4.39
C ALA A 221 24.54 8.80 4.41
N ARG A 222 23.51 9.18 5.19
CA ARG A 222 23.08 10.58 5.35
C ARG A 222 24.20 11.44 5.96
N GLN A 223 24.89 10.96 6.98
CA GLN A 223 25.96 11.69 7.64
C GLN A 223 27.16 11.90 6.71
N SER A 224 27.59 10.85 6.01
CA SER A 224 28.69 10.89 5.05
C SER A 224 28.38 11.86 3.89
N LEU A 225 27.15 11.83 3.35
CA LEU A 225 26.72 12.77 2.30
C LEU A 225 26.71 14.22 2.77
N ARG A 226 26.23 14.50 3.99
CA ARG A 226 26.26 15.85 4.54
C ARG A 226 27.68 16.36 4.75
N THR A 227 28.62 15.46 5.06
CA THR A 227 30.05 15.79 5.18
C THR A 227 30.64 16.12 3.82
N ALA A 228 30.41 15.28 2.80
CA ALA A 228 30.82 15.54 1.43
C ALA A 228 30.27 16.90 0.91
N LEU A 229 29.00 17.19 1.19
CA LEU A 229 28.34 18.44 0.80
C LEU A 229 28.77 19.65 1.64
N LYS A 230 29.43 19.45 2.79
CA LYS A 230 30.05 20.54 3.56
C LYS A 230 31.40 20.93 2.95
N GLN A 231 32.16 19.95 2.46
CA GLN A 231 33.43 20.16 1.76
C GLN A 231 33.22 20.75 0.37
N LYS A 232 32.27 20.19 -0.39
CA LYS A 232 31.94 20.60 -1.76
C LYS A 232 30.42 20.79 -1.90
N PRO A 233 29.91 22.01 -1.61
CA PRO A 233 28.47 22.29 -1.64
C PRO A 233 27.79 22.07 -2.99
N ASP A 234 28.55 22.06 -4.08
CA ASP A 234 28.11 21.85 -5.46
C ASP A 234 28.34 20.42 -5.97
N PHE A 235 28.61 19.47 -5.08
CA PHE A 235 28.82 18.07 -5.47
C PHE A 235 27.50 17.38 -5.87
N LEU A 236 27.08 17.57 -7.11
CA LEU A 236 25.79 17.12 -7.65
C LEU A 236 25.48 15.62 -7.38
N PRO A 237 26.40 14.66 -7.60
CA PRO A 237 26.17 13.26 -7.27
C PRO A 237 25.78 13.02 -5.81
N ALA A 238 26.41 13.72 -4.86
CA ALA A 238 26.07 13.60 -3.44
C ALA A 238 24.69 14.19 -3.13
N VAL A 239 24.30 15.30 -3.78
CA VAL A 239 22.94 15.86 -3.59
C VAL A 239 21.86 14.93 -4.13
N LEU A 240 22.12 14.29 -5.27
CA LEU A 240 21.18 13.34 -5.88
C LEU A 240 21.02 12.08 -5.03
N LEU A 241 22.12 11.51 -4.53
CA LEU A 241 22.05 10.35 -3.64
C LEU A 241 21.32 10.70 -2.33
N LEU A 242 21.56 11.90 -1.78
CA LEU A 242 20.85 12.38 -0.59
C LEU A 242 19.33 12.39 -0.83
N ALA A 243 18.87 12.87 -1.99
CA ALA A 243 17.45 12.92 -2.33
C ALA A 243 16.76 11.55 -2.41
N GLN A 244 17.54 10.48 -2.63
CA GLN A 244 17.05 9.11 -2.71
C GLN A 244 16.86 8.46 -1.32
N LEU A 245 17.53 8.96 -0.27
CA LEU A 245 17.50 8.37 1.07
C LEU A 245 16.16 8.54 1.81
N GLY A 246 15.37 9.58 1.48
CA GLY A 246 14.08 9.79 2.12
C GLY A 246 13.39 11.13 1.78
N PRO A 247 12.15 11.35 2.25
CA PRO A 247 11.38 12.57 1.95
C PRO A 247 12.00 13.85 2.54
N GLN A 248 12.59 13.76 3.73
CA GLN A 248 13.23 14.90 4.39
C GLN A 248 14.52 15.28 3.65
N GLU A 249 15.32 14.29 3.30
CA GLU A 249 16.57 14.44 2.55
C GLU A 249 16.31 14.95 1.14
N ARG A 250 15.21 14.51 0.50
CA ARG A 250 14.73 15.07 -0.77
C ARG A 250 14.42 16.56 -0.66
N THR A 251 13.77 16.97 0.42
CA THR A 251 13.49 18.40 0.68
C THR A 251 14.80 19.19 0.85
N GLU A 252 15.75 18.66 1.61
CA GLU A 252 17.08 19.25 1.78
C GLU A 252 17.83 19.36 0.43
N ALA A 253 17.86 18.28 -0.35
CA ALA A 253 18.50 18.22 -1.65
C ALA A 253 17.88 19.20 -2.65
N THR A 254 16.54 19.28 -2.72
CA THR A 254 15.83 20.26 -3.55
C THR A 254 16.18 21.69 -3.15
N GLN A 255 16.26 22.00 -1.86
CA GLN A 255 16.65 23.33 -1.40
C GLN A 255 18.09 23.68 -1.82
N ARG A 256 19.03 22.75 -1.64
CA ARG A 256 20.43 22.93 -2.05
C ARG A 256 20.56 23.14 -3.55
N LEU A 257 19.91 22.29 -4.36
CA LEU A 257 19.92 22.42 -5.83
C LEU A 257 19.26 23.73 -6.30
N SER A 258 18.14 24.13 -5.68
CA SER A 258 17.51 25.41 -5.98
C SER A 258 18.46 26.59 -5.76
N GLN A 259 19.22 26.61 -4.66
CA GLN A 259 20.20 27.66 -4.40
C GLN A 259 21.36 27.62 -5.38
N TYR A 260 21.85 26.42 -5.73
CA TYR A 260 22.93 26.24 -6.68
C TYR A 260 22.54 26.72 -8.09
N VAL A 261 21.36 26.34 -8.57
CA VAL A 261 20.82 26.74 -9.88
C VAL A 261 20.52 28.24 -9.95
N GLN A 262 20.14 28.87 -8.82
CA GLN A 262 20.01 30.33 -8.75
C GLN A 262 21.34 31.05 -8.89
N LYS A 263 22.41 30.55 -8.25
CA LYS A 263 23.76 31.12 -8.35
C LYS A 263 24.44 30.81 -9.69
N ASN A 264 24.10 29.69 -10.31
CA ASN A 264 24.66 29.21 -11.57
C ASN A 264 23.55 29.01 -12.61
N PRO A 265 22.96 30.07 -13.19
CA PRO A 265 21.79 29.94 -14.07
C PRO A 265 22.01 29.07 -15.31
N LYS A 266 23.26 28.94 -15.76
CA LYS A 266 23.67 28.14 -16.92
C LYS A 266 23.97 26.66 -16.59
N ALA A 267 23.86 26.24 -15.33
CA ALA A 267 24.11 24.85 -14.93
C ALA A 267 22.94 23.94 -15.37
N HIS A 268 22.98 23.49 -16.63
CA HIS A 268 21.94 22.67 -17.27
C HIS A 268 21.61 21.41 -16.45
N ASP A 269 22.61 20.59 -16.13
CA ASP A 269 22.42 19.29 -15.46
C ASP A 269 21.84 19.43 -14.03
N ALA A 270 22.27 20.47 -13.31
CA ALA A 270 21.73 20.77 -11.98
C ALA A 270 20.28 21.28 -12.05
N ARG A 271 19.94 22.09 -13.07
CA ARG A 271 18.57 22.55 -13.32
C ARG A 271 17.66 21.39 -13.76
N MET A 272 18.17 20.48 -14.58
CA MET A 272 17.47 19.24 -14.97
C MET A 272 17.16 18.38 -13.74
N SER A 273 18.17 18.13 -12.91
CA SER A 273 18.04 17.38 -11.66
C SER A 273 17.02 18.02 -10.71
N LEU A 274 17.04 19.36 -10.58
CA LEU A 274 16.07 20.09 -9.78
C LEU A 274 14.64 19.92 -10.31
N ALA A 275 14.45 20.03 -11.63
CA ALA A 275 13.15 19.86 -12.28
C ALA A 275 12.59 18.44 -12.07
N GLN A 276 13.45 17.42 -12.17
CA GLN A 276 13.10 16.02 -11.88
C GLN A 276 12.74 15.79 -10.41
N LEU A 277 13.46 16.41 -9.46
CA LEU A 277 13.12 16.34 -8.04
C LEU A 277 11.79 17.03 -7.72
N TYR A 278 11.48 18.14 -8.39
CA TYR A 278 10.16 18.77 -8.28
C TYR A 278 9.05 17.85 -8.81
N LEU A 279 9.26 17.18 -9.95
CA LEU A 279 8.32 16.17 -10.45
C LEU A 279 8.12 15.01 -9.47
N ALA A 280 9.21 14.44 -8.95
CA ALA A 280 9.16 13.32 -7.99
C ALA A 280 8.47 13.70 -6.67
N SER A 281 8.41 15.01 -6.36
CA SER A 281 7.75 15.56 -5.18
C SER A 281 6.34 16.11 -5.45
N ASP A 282 5.76 15.82 -6.62
CA ASP A 282 4.44 16.31 -7.09
C ASP A 282 4.34 17.85 -7.13
N ARG A 283 5.48 18.55 -7.21
CA ARG A 283 5.58 20.02 -7.36
C ARG A 283 5.59 20.40 -8.84
N LEU A 284 4.49 20.10 -9.52
CA LEU A 284 4.36 20.21 -10.98
C LEU A 284 4.63 21.62 -11.52
N ASP A 285 4.19 22.67 -10.81
CA ASP A 285 4.37 24.05 -11.26
C ASP A 285 5.84 24.50 -11.19
N ASP A 286 6.56 24.10 -10.14
CA ASP A 286 7.99 24.35 -10.01
C ASP A 286 8.79 23.57 -11.05
N ALA A 287 8.46 22.29 -11.24
CA ALA A 287 9.05 21.47 -12.30
C ALA A 287 8.84 22.10 -13.68
N LYS A 288 7.60 22.51 -13.98
CA LYS A 288 7.24 23.19 -15.23
C LYS A 288 8.02 24.49 -15.42
N ALA A 289 8.20 25.29 -14.35
CA ALA A 289 8.99 26.51 -14.43
C ALA A 289 10.45 26.22 -14.82
N GLU A 290 11.07 25.20 -14.22
CA GLU A 290 12.44 24.81 -14.54
C GLU A 290 12.58 24.17 -15.93
N PHE A 291 11.68 23.27 -16.33
CA PHE A 291 11.67 22.71 -17.69
C PHE A 291 11.41 23.78 -18.75
N THR A 292 10.59 24.79 -18.46
CA THR A 292 10.35 25.91 -19.40
C THR A 292 11.62 26.71 -19.62
N ARG A 293 12.46 26.89 -18.58
CA ARG A 293 13.77 27.54 -18.73
C ARG A 293 14.72 26.67 -19.55
N LEU A 294 14.81 25.38 -19.22
CA LEU A 294 15.64 24.40 -19.95
C LEU A 294 15.27 24.33 -21.45
N ALA A 295 13.99 24.37 -21.77
CA ALA A 295 13.51 24.37 -23.15
C ALA A 295 13.81 25.68 -23.90
N LYS A 296 13.92 26.82 -23.20
CA LYS A 296 14.26 28.14 -23.79
C LYS A 296 15.75 28.33 -24.00
N ASP A 297 16.59 27.72 -23.18
CA ASP A 297 18.06 27.87 -23.22
C ASP A 297 18.69 27.27 -24.49
N GLY A 298 17.89 26.64 -25.37
CA GLY A 298 18.32 26.21 -26.71
C GLY A 298 19.26 25.00 -26.69
N SER A 299 19.31 24.27 -25.57
CA SER A 299 20.01 22.99 -25.49
C SER A 299 19.47 22.02 -26.56
N HIS A 300 20.33 21.15 -27.10
CA HIS A 300 19.90 20.08 -28.01
C HIS A 300 19.08 18.99 -27.30
N ASP A 301 18.72 19.20 -26.02
CA ASP A 301 17.99 18.27 -25.21
C ASP A 301 16.48 18.37 -25.48
N LEU A 302 15.90 17.28 -25.97
CA LEU A 302 14.47 17.19 -26.28
C LEU A 302 13.62 16.88 -25.04
N LEU A 303 14.25 16.42 -23.96
CA LEU A 303 13.55 15.93 -22.77
C LEU A 303 12.69 16.98 -22.07
N PRO A 304 13.13 18.25 -21.90
CA PRO A 304 12.30 19.28 -21.28
C PRO A 304 10.97 19.50 -22.00
N LEU A 305 10.96 19.46 -23.33
CA LEU A 305 9.73 19.64 -24.12
C LEU A 305 8.76 18.49 -23.94
N MET A 306 9.26 17.25 -23.91
CA MET A 306 8.44 16.07 -23.62
C MET A 306 7.89 16.10 -22.19
N ALA A 307 8.73 16.46 -21.20
CA ALA A 307 8.30 16.58 -19.81
C ALA A 307 7.19 17.64 -19.65
N LEU A 308 7.34 18.81 -20.27
CA LEU A 308 6.31 19.86 -20.29
C LEU A 308 5.00 19.36 -20.90
N ALA A 309 5.06 18.69 -22.05
CA ALA A 309 3.86 18.11 -22.67
C ALA A 309 3.12 17.14 -21.73
N LEU A 310 3.85 16.24 -21.08
CA LEU A 310 3.27 15.26 -20.15
C LEU A 310 2.69 15.91 -18.89
N ILE A 311 3.35 16.94 -18.34
CA ILE A 311 2.82 17.74 -17.23
C ILE A 311 1.50 18.39 -17.62
N GLU A 312 1.42 18.99 -18.81
CA GLU A 312 0.18 19.63 -19.30
C GLU A 312 -0.94 18.61 -19.55
N ILE A 313 -0.62 17.41 -20.06
CA ILE A 313 -1.59 16.30 -20.19
C ILE A 313 -2.12 15.92 -18.81
N GLN A 314 -1.24 15.77 -17.81
CA GLN A 314 -1.62 15.43 -16.45
C GLN A 314 -2.51 16.51 -15.81
N GLN A 315 -2.22 17.79 -16.07
CA GLN A 315 -3.02 18.93 -15.62
C GLN A 315 -4.29 19.17 -16.48
N ARG A 316 -4.56 18.32 -17.49
CA ARG A 316 -5.66 18.45 -18.46
C ARG A 316 -5.66 19.75 -19.28
N ASN A 317 -4.52 20.40 -19.39
CA ASN A 317 -4.32 21.57 -20.25
C ASN A 317 -3.89 21.11 -21.65
N LEU A 318 -4.83 20.47 -22.34
CA LEU A 318 -4.59 19.87 -23.66
C LEU A 318 -4.03 20.86 -24.71
N PRO A 319 -4.47 22.13 -24.77
CA PRO A 319 -3.90 23.08 -25.73
C PRO A 319 -2.39 23.33 -25.51
N SER A 320 -1.96 23.46 -24.25
CA SER A 320 -0.54 23.66 -23.93
C SER A 320 0.27 22.39 -24.16
N ALA A 321 -0.30 21.21 -23.85
CA ALA A 321 0.30 19.93 -24.19
C ALA A 321 0.56 19.80 -25.69
N GLN A 322 -0.44 20.10 -26.51
CA GLN A 322 -0.32 20.08 -27.97
C GLN A 322 0.79 21.04 -28.46
N HIS A 323 0.86 22.23 -27.87
CA HIS A 323 1.91 23.20 -28.19
C HIS A 323 3.33 22.65 -27.93
N TYR A 324 3.59 22.08 -26.76
CA TYR A 324 4.90 21.51 -26.43
C TYR A 324 5.23 20.27 -27.26
N LEU A 325 4.25 19.41 -27.56
CA LEU A 325 4.45 18.26 -28.46
C LEU A 325 4.84 18.71 -29.87
N GLN A 326 4.21 19.77 -30.38
CA GLN A 326 4.56 20.33 -31.69
C GLN A 326 5.96 20.95 -31.69
N GLN A 327 6.37 21.61 -30.61
CA GLN A 327 7.74 22.09 -30.44
C GLN A 327 8.75 20.93 -30.40
N TYR A 328 8.46 19.87 -29.64
CA TYR A 328 9.26 18.65 -29.59
C TYR A 328 9.46 18.07 -30.99
N ILE A 329 8.38 17.93 -31.77
CA ILE A 329 8.44 17.42 -33.15
C ILE A 329 9.32 18.32 -34.03
N ALA A 330 9.17 19.64 -33.93
CA ALA A 330 9.96 20.59 -34.71
C ALA A 330 11.45 20.51 -34.37
N ALA A 331 11.80 20.32 -33.09
CA ALA A 331 13.16 20.15 -32.61
C ALA A 331 13.75 18.78 -33.03
N ALA A 332 13.01 17.69 -32.81
CA ALA A 332 13.43 16.33 -33.16
C ALA A 332 13.75 16.19 -34.66
N ARG A 333 12.95 16.80 -35.55
CA ARG A 333 13.19 16.78 -37.00
C ARG A 333 14.51 17.43 -37.43
N ARG A 334 15.11 18.28 -36.60
CA ARG A 334 16.38 18.95 -36.88
C ARG A 334 17.59 18.14 -36.39
N GLN A 335 17.37 17.10 -35.59
CA GLN A 335 18.43 16.29 -35.00
C GLN A 335 18.55 14.94 -35.72
N PRO A 336 19.77 14.53 -36.12
CA PRO A 336 19.98 13.18 -36.62
C PRO A 336 19.66 12.17 -35.51
N ASN A 337 18.89 11.12 -35.84
CA ASN A 337 18.49 10.02 -34.95
C ASN A 337 17.39 10.31 -33.90
N ALA A 338 16.79 11.50 -33.87
CA ALA A 338 15.67 11.76 -32.96
C ALA A 338 14.33 11.23 -33.51
N ASP A 339 13.56 10.52 -32.68
CA ASP A 339 12.26 9.93 -33.05
C ASP A 339 11.07 10.83 -32.60
N PRO A 340 10.33 11.46 -33.53
CA PRO A 340 9.14 12.24 -33.21
C PRO A 340 7.88 11.38 -32.98
N GLY A 341 7.92 10.06 -33.23
CA GLY A 341 6.76 9.18 -33.24
C GLY A 341 5.96 9.18 -31.95
N GLN A 342 6.64 9.24 -30.80
CA GLN A 342 5.98 9.30 -29.49
C GLN A 342 5.12 10.55 -29.32
N ALA A 343 5.57 11.70 -29.85
CA ALA A 343 4.81 12.94 -29.76
C ALA A 343 3.56 12.91 -30.66
N TYR A 344 3.66 12.29 -31.85
CA TYR A 344 2.50 12.07 -32.72
C TYR A 344 1.46 11.13 -32.08
N LEU A 345 1.90 10.07 -31.40
CA LEU A 345 1.00 9.20 -30.65
C LEU A 345 0.23 9.96 -29.57
N TYR A 346 0.91 10.80 -28.78
CA TYR A 346 0.24 11.62 -27.76
C TYR A 346 -0.74 12.61 -28.37
N LEU A 347 -0.41 13.26 -29.50
CA LEU A 347 -1.35 14.14 -30.21
C LEU A 347 -2.58 13.37 -30.72
N ALA A 348 -2.39 12.16 -31.24
CA ALA A 348 -3.49 11.30 -31.66
C ALA A 348 -4.38 10.88 -30.48
N GLN A 349 -3.78 10.55 -29.33
CA GLN A 349 -4.52 10.20 -28.12
C GLN A 349 -5.35 11.38 -27.58
N ILE A 350 -4.78 12.60 -27.61
CA ILE A 350 -5.50 13.83 -27.23
C ILE A 350 -6.72 14.04 -28.15
N ALA A 351 -6.55 13.84 -29.47
CA ALA A 351 -7.63 13.95 -30.44
C ALA A 351 -8.73 12.89 -30.20
N LEU A 352 -8.34 11.64 -29.90
CA LEU A 352 -9.29 10.57 -29.55
C LEU A 352 -10.09 10.88 -28.28
N GLU A 353 -9.48 11.48 -27.26
CA GLU A 353 -10.17 11.92 -26.04
C GLU A 353 -11.20 13.02 -26.35
N GLN A 354 -10.87 13.90 -27.30
CA GLN A 354 -11.77 14.94 -27.83
C GLN A 354 -12.83 14.39 -28.79
N LYS A 355 -12.84 13.07 -29.04
CA LYS A 355 -13.70 12.37 -30.00
C LYS A 355 -13.51 12.84 -31.45
N ASP A 356 -12.32 13.32 -31.78
CA ASP A 356 -11.91 13.73 -33.13
C ASP A 356 -11.04 12.63 -33.77
N ASP A 357 -11.71 11.61 -34.29
CA ASP A 357 -11.06 10.46 -34.93
C ASP A 357 -10.31 10.82 -36.22
N GLN A 358 -10.77 11.88 -36.89
CA GLN A 358 -10.15 12.37 -38.11
C GLN A 358 -8.82 13.02 -37.80
N ALA A 359 -8.76 13.92 -36.81
CA ALA A 359 -7.51 14.52 -36.36
C ALA A 359 -6.56 13.47 -35.79
N ALA A 360 -7.08 12.48 -35.04
CA ALA A 360 -6.27 11.37 -34.54
C ALA A 360 -5.59 10.61 -35.68
N SER A 361 -6.35 10.22 -36.71
CA SER A 361 -5.81 9.52 -37.89
C SER A 361 -4.75 10.35 -38.62
N GLN A 362 -4.95 11.66 -38.76
CA GLN A 362 -3.97 12.57 -39.37
C GLN A 362 -2.65 12.65 -38.61
N TRP A 363 -2.67 12.54 -37.27
CA TRP A 363 -1.45 12.49 -36.47
C TRP A 363 -0.73 11.15 -36.60
N LEU A 364 -1.49 10.04 -36.58
CA LEU A 364 -0.94 8.70 -36.75
C LEU A 364 -0.27 8.51 -38.13
N ASP A 365 -0.82 9.10 -39.18
CA ASP A 365 -0.24 9.08 -40.54
C ASP A 365 1.13 9.77 -40.63
N LYS A 366 1.46 10.66 -39.68
CA LYS A 366 2.74 11.36 -39.66
C LYS A 366 3.85 10.59 -38.96
N ILE A 367 3.55 9.44 -38.34
CA ILE A 367 4.56 8.61 -37.68
C ILE A 367 5.44 7.96 -38.77
N PRO A 368 6.77 8.24 -38.79
CA PRO A 368 7.66 7.69 -39.81
C PRO A 368 7.77 6.16 -39.71
N PRO A 369 7.92 5.41 -40.83
CA PRO A 369 8.14 3.96 -40.80
C PRO A 369 9.37 3.49 -39.98
N GLY A 370 10.39 4.33 -39.85
CA GLY A 370 11.58 4.05 -39.04
C GLY A 370 11.42 4.37 -37.54
N SER A 371 10.25 4.84 -37.11
CA SER A 371 9.96 5.15 -35.71
C SER A 371 9.71 3.87 -34.91
N THR A 372 10.17 3.85 -33.66
CA THR A 372 9.82 2.80 -32.67
C THR A 372 8.31 2.71 -32.42
N GLN A 373 7.57 3.78 -32.73
CA GLN A 373 6.13 3.91 -32.50
C GLN A 373 5.28 3.64 -33.74
N TYR A 374 5.89 3.29 -34.88
CA TYR A 374 5.17 3.11 -36.14
C TYR A 374 4.09 2.04 -36.05
N LEU A 375 4.44 0.85 -35.55
CA LEU A 375 3.50 -0.26 -35.43
C LEU A 375 2.31 0.07 -34.54
N ALA A 376 2.56 0.62 -33.35
CA ALA A 376 1.51 1.03 -32.41
C ALA A 376 0.57 2.07 -33.02
N GLY A 377 1.11 3.02 -33.79
CA GLY A 377 0.33 4.03 -34.49
C GLY A 377 -0.57 3.44 -35.58
N GLN A 378 -0.03 2.52 -36.39
CA GLN A 378 -0.82 1.84 -37.43
C GLN A 378 -1.90 0.94 -36.81
N ILE A 379 -1.62 0.21 -35.73
CA ILE A 379 -2.63 -0.59 -35.02
C ILE A 379 -3.79 0.31 -34.54
N THR A 380 -3.48 1.44 -33.91
CA THR A 380 -4.48 2.39 -33.41
C THR A 380 -5.36 2.91 -34.55
N ARG A 381 -4.75 3.23 -35.70
CA ARG A 381 -5.47 3.67 -36.89
C ARG A 381 -6.38 2.59 -37.47
N ALA A 382 -5.94 1.33 -37.53
CA ALA A 382 -6.79 0.22 -37.97
C ALA A 382 -8.02 0.07 -37.07
N GLN A 383 -7.87 0.21 -35.75
CA GLN A 383 -8.97 0.16 -34.80
C GLN A 383 -9.97 1.32 -35.00
N ILE A 384 -9.49 2.54 -35.29
CA ILE A 384 -10.35 3.68 -35.64
C ILE A 384 -11.18 3.38 -36.89
N ILE A 385 -10.54 2.86 -37.95
CA ILE A 385 -11.21 2.48 -39.20
C ILE A 385 -12.27 1.39 -38.97
N ALA A 386 -11.95 0.40 -38.13
CA ALA A 386 -12.88 -0.67 -37.79
C ALA A 386 -14.10 -0.15 -37.02
N ARG A 387 -13.91 0.79 -36.09
CA ARG A 387 -15.00 1.43 -35.33
C ARG A 387 -15.95 2.25 -36.22
N ASP A 388 -15.45 2.80 -37.31
CA ASP A 388 -16.25 3.46 -38.37
C ASP A 388 -17.01 2.45 -39.26
N GLY A 389 -16.99 1.15 -38.91
CA GLY A 389 -17.67 0.07 -39.64
C GLY A 389 -16.90 -0.45 -40.86
N LYS A 390 -15.74 0.13 -41.19
CA LYS A 390 -14.92 -0.24 -42.36
C LYS A 390 -13.96 -1.38 -42.05
N VAL A 391 -14.50 -2.50 -41.57
CA VAL A 391 -13.74 -3.64 -41.05
C VAL A 391 -12.72 -4.17 -42.06
N ASP A 392 -13.11 -4.41 -43.32
CA ASP A 392 -12.19 -4.97 -44.32
C ASP A 392 -11.03 -4.02 -44.70
N ASN A 393 -11.26 -2.71 -44.63
CA ASN A 393 -10.20 -1.71 -44.85
C ASN A 393 -9.17 -1.76 -43.71
N ALA A 394 -9.64 -1.87 -42.46
CA ALA A 394 -8.76 -2.00 -41.30
C ALA A 394 -7.89 -3.26 -41.38
N ARG A 395 -8.50 -4.38 -41.78
CA ARG A 395 -7.78 -5.66 -41.95
C ARG A 395 -6.75 -5.60 -43.08
N SER A 396 -7.12 -5.02 -44.22
CA SER A 396 -6.20 -4.83 -45.35
C SER A 396 -4.99 -3.99 -44.95
N MET A 397 -5.21 -2.98 -44.11
CA MET A 397 -4.13 -2.15 -43.56
C MET A 397 -3.21 -2.93 -42.62
N LEU A 398 -3.76 -3.74 -41.70
CA LEU A 398 -2.96 -4.60 -40.83
C LEU A 398 -2.15 -5.64 -41.61
N ALA A 399 -2.72 -6.21 -42.68
CA ALA A 399 -2.05 -7.19 -43.53
C ALA A 399 -0.87 -6.58 -44.32
N ALA A 400 -0.87 -5.27 -44.56
CA ALA A 400 0.22 -4.57 -45.25
C ALA A 400 1.43 -4.28 -44.34
N LEU A 401 1.29 -4.43 -43.02
CA LEU A 401 2.37 -4.19 -42.06
C LEU A 401 3.42 -5.29 -42.12
N ARG A 402 4.70 -4.91 -42.05
CA ARG A 402 5.84 -5.82 -42.04
C ARG A 402 6.44 -5.85 -40.63
N PRO A 403 6.17 -6.89 -39.82
CA PRO A 403 6.75 -6.99 -38.47
C PRO A 403 8.26 -7.25 -38.55
N ALA A 404 9.04 -6.60 -37.69
CA ALA A 404 10.48 -6.76 -37.60
C ALA A 404 10.88 -7.95 -36.71
N VAL A 405 10.06 -8.27 -35.70
CA VAL A 405 10.29 -9.37 -34.76
C VAL A 405 9.03 -10.25 -34.60
N PRO A 406 9.18 -11.54 -34.24
CA PRO A 406 8.04 -12.46 -34.09
C PRO A 406 6.92 -11.94 -33.18
N ARG A 407 7.26 -11.23 -32.10
CA ARG A 407 6.27 -10.66 -31.16
C ARG A 407 5.35 -9.62 -31.81
N GLU A 408 5.84 -8.85 -32.78
CA GLU A 408 5.02 -7.88 -33.51
C GLU A 408 4.03 -8.57 -34.45
N ALA A 409 4.44 -9.67 -35.08
CA ALA A 409 3.57 -10.48 -35.93
C ALA A 409 2.40 -11.08 -35.13
N ALA A 410 2.67 -11.56 -33.91
CA ALA A 410 1.65 -12.03 -32.97
C ALA A 410 0.67 -10.91 -32.60
N LEU A 411 1.16 -9.70 -32.28
CA LEU A 411 0.34 -8.54 -31.94
C LEU A 411 -0.58 -8.11 -33.10
N ILE A 412 -0.07 -8.07 -34.33
CA ILE A 412 -0.87 -7.76 -35.53
C ILE A 412 -1.99 -8.80 -35.70
N ALA A 413 -1.66 -10.09 -35.54
CA ALA A 413 -2.63 -11.17 -35.67
C ALA A 413 -3.73 -11.11 -34.62
N ARG A 414 -3.37 -10.82 -33.36
CA ARG A 414 -4.33 -10.60 -32.28
C ARG A 414 -5.24 -9.42 -32.55
N THR A 415 -4.69 -8.31 -33.05
CA THR A 415 -5.46 -7.10 -33.38
C THR A 415 -6.47 -7.38 -34.50
N ASP A 416 -6.07 -8.08 -35.56
CA ASP A 416 -6.96 -8.49 -36.66
C ASP A 416 -8.09 -9.41 -36.15
N GLY A 417 -7.75 -10.40 -35.30
CA GLY A 417 -8.73 -11.26 -34.62
C GLY A 417 -9.72 -10.47 -33.76
N ALA A 418 -9.24 -9.51 -32.97
CA ALA A 418 -10.08 -8.64 -32.13
C ALA A 418 -11.04 -7.77 -32.97
N ILE A 419 -10.55 -7.15 -34.05
CA ILE A 419 -11.38 -6.36 -34.97
C ILE A 419 -12.51 -7.21 -35.57
N LEU A 420 -12.21 -8.45 -35.98
CA LEU A 420 -13.21 -9.38 -36.48
C LEU A 420 -14.23 -9.78 -35.41
N PHE A 421 -13.75 -10.02 -34.19
CA PHE A 421 -14.57 -10.39 -33.05
C PHE A 421 -15.56 -9.28 -32.69
N ASP A 422 -15.10 -8.03 -32.57
CA ASP A 422 -15.93 -6.85 -32.29
C ASP A 422 -16.96 -6.59 -33.39
N ALA A 423 -16.60 -6.87 -34.65
CA ALA A 423 -17.49 -6.83 -35.80
C ALA A 423 -18.49 -8.01 -35.85
N LYS A 424 -18.51 -8.89 -34.84
CA LYS A 424 -19.32 -10.11 -34.76
C LYS A 424 -19.06 -11.12 -35.89
N ARG A 425 -17.90 -11.06 -36.55
CA ARG A 425 -17.43 -12.01 -37.59
C ARG A 425 -16.67 -13.18 -36.96
N TYR A 426 -17.31 -13.89 -36.04
CA TYR A 426 -16.67 -14.87 -35.16
C TYR A 426 -15.97 -16.04 -35.89
N THR A 427 -16.53 -16.53 -36.99
CA THR A 427 -15.91 -17.60 -37.80
C THR A 427 -14.56 -17.17 -38.38
N GLU A 428 -14.48 -15.95 -38.91
CA GLU A 428 -13.24 -15.40 -39.44
C GLU A 428 -12.24 -15.06 -38.33
N ALA A 429 -12.71 -14.51 -37.20
CA ALA A 429 -11.88 -14.24 -36.03
C ALA A 429 -11.19 -15.52 -35.54
N GLN A 430 -11.97 -16.60 -35.40
CA GLN A 430 -11.46 -17.90 -34.98
C GLN A 430 -10.42 -18.45 -35.96
N ALA A 431 -10.70 -18.43 -37.27
CA ALA A 431 -9.76 -18.92 -38.28
C ALA A 431 -8.43 -18.15 -38.24
N ARG A 432 -8.51 -16.83 -38.08
CA ARG A 432 -7.32 -15.95 -38.00
C ARG A 432 -6.48 -16.23 -36.76
N LEU A 433 -7.12 -16.39 -35.61
CA LEU A 433 -6.47 -16.65 -34.32
C LEU A 433 -5.91 -18.08 -34.27
N ALA A 434 -6.59 -19.07 -34.86
CA ALA A 434 -6.08 -20.44 -34.98
C ALA A 434 -4.77 -20.50 -35.78
N GLN A 435 -4.70 -19.79 -36.91
CA GLN A 435 -3.46 -19.68 -37.70
C GLN A 435 -2.33 -19.03 -36.91
N ALA A 436 -2.65 -17.99 -36.13
CA ALA A 436 -1.67 -17.27 -35.32
C ALA A 436 -1.17 -18.11 -34.14
N ALA A 437 -2.05 -18.77 -33.39
CA ALA A 437 -1.68 -19.68 -32.30
C ALA A 437 -0.82 -20.86 -32.80
N LYS A 438 -1.07 -21.37 -34.02
CA LYS A 438 -0.20 -22.38 -34.64
C LYS A 438 1.21 -21.85 -34.95
N THR A 439 1.31 -20.57 -35.29
CA THR A 439 2.60 -19.93 -35.64
C THR A 439 3.38 -19.53 -34.37
N PHE A 440 2.67 -19.18 -33.30
CA PHE A 440 3.21 -18.72 -32.02
C PHE A 440 2.61 -19.55 -30.86
N PRO A 441 3.01 -20.83 -30.72
CA PRO A 441 2.40 -21.76 -29.77
C PRO A 441 2.68 -21.42 -28.30
N ASP A 442 3.67 -20.57 -28.02
CA ASP A 442 4.04 -20.15 -26.66
C ASP A 442 3.50 -18.76 -26.29
N ASP A 443 2.66 -18.14 -27.13
CA ASP A 443 2.04 -16.85 -26.83
C ASP A 443 0.71 -17.05 -26.06
N PRO A 444 0.66 -16.75 -24.76
CA PRO A 444 -0.48 -17.06 -23.91
C PRO A 444 -1.74 -16.28 -24.29
N ASP A 445 -1.58 -15.05 -24.79
CA ASP A 445 -2.72 -14.21 -25.14
C ASP A 445 -3.39 -14.70 -26.43
N LEU A 446 -2.61 -15.16 -27.40
CA LEU A 446 -3.13 -15.77 -28.63
C LEU A 446 -3.93 -17.04 -28.36
N ILE A 447 -3.44 -17.89 -27.46
CA ILE A 447 -4.14 -19.12 -27.04
C ILE A 447 -5.47 -18.76 -26.37
N TYR A 448 -5.47 -17.78 -25.47
CA TYR A 448 -6.68 -17.31 -24.80
C TYR A 448 -7.70 -16.74 -25.80
N ASP A 449 -7.28 -15.79 -26.64
CA ASP A 449 -8.16 -15.13 -27.61
C ASP A 449 -8.73 -16.15 -28.62
N TYR A 450 -7.94 -17.14 -29.05
CA TYR A 450 -8.40 -18.25 -29.88
C TYR A 450 -9.46 -19.11 -29.17
N ALA A 451 -9.23 -19.47 -27.90
CA ALA A 451 -10.19 -20.23 -27.11
C ALA A 451 -11.54 -19.52 -27.01
N MET A 452 -11.54 -18.22 -26.76
CA MET A 452 -12.77 -17.42 -26.66
C MET A 452 -13.48 -17.30 -28.02
N ALA A 453 -12.76 -17.13 -29.12
CA ALA A 453 -13.36 -17.14 -30.45
C ALA A 453 -13.98 -18.51 -30.80
N ALA A 454 -13.36 -19.61 -30.37
CA ALA A 454 -13.89 -20.96 -30.54
C ALA A 454 -15.17 -21.19 -29.72
N GLU A 455 -15.21 -20.71 -28.48
CA GLU A 455 -16.41 -20.75 -27.62
C GLU A 455 -17.61 -20.07 -28.28
N HIS A 456 -17.41 -18.85 -28.83
CA HIS A 456 -18.46 -18.11 -29.51
C HIS A 456 -19.02 -18.81 -30.76
N ASN A 457 -18.23 -19.69 -31.39
CA ASN A 457 -18.66 -20.55 -32.50
C ASN A 457 -19.20 -21.92 -32.04
N GLY A 458 -19.33 -22.15 -30.72
CA GLY A 458 -19.82 -23.41 -30.15
C GLY A 458 -18.80 -24.56 -30.21
N GLN A 459 -17.53 -24.28 -30.50
CA GLN A 459 -16.45 -25.29 -30.58
C GLN A 459 -15.79 -25.49 -29.21
N TYR A 460 -16.55 -26.01 -28.26
CA TYR A 460 -16.11 -26.14 -26.86
C TYR A 460 -14.92 -27.09 -26.66
N ASP A 461 -14.78 -28.13 -27.48
CA ASP A 461 -13.63 -29.05 -27.42
C ASP A 461 -12.32 -28.33 -27.75
N VAL A 462 -12.37 -27.42 -28.73
CA VAL A 462 -11.23 -26.58 -29.11
C VAL A 462 -10.91 -25.59 -27.99
N MET A 463 -11.91 -24.89 -27.46
CA MET A 463 -11.76 -23.98 -26.33
C MET A 463 -11.11 -24.67 -25.13
N GLU A 464 -11.63 -25.83 -24.71
CA GLU A 464 -11.08 -26.57 -23.56
C GLU A 464 -9.63 -26.99 -23.80
N LYS A 465 -9.32 -27.52 -24.99
CA LYS A 465 -7.94 -27.90 -25.33
C LYS A 465 -6.98 -26.71 -25.19
N GLN A 466 -7.35 -25.55 -25.75
CA GLN A 466 -6.52 -24.35 -25.72
C GLN A 466 -6.35 -23.79 -24.31
N LEU A 467 -7.42 -23.71 -23.50
CA LEU A 467 -7.31 -23.22 -22.12
C LEU A 467 -6.46 -24.15 -21.25
N ARG A 468 -6.51 -25.47 -21.47
CA ARG A 468 -5.63 -26.41 -20.76
C ARG A 468 -4.17 -26.29 -21.18
N GLU A 469 -3.89 -26.02 -22.44
CA GLU A 469 -2.53 -25.68 -22.91
C GLU A 469 -2.03 -24.39 -22.25
N LEU A 470 -2.89 -23.36 -22.17
CA LEU A 470 -2.57 -22.11 -21.48
C LEU A 470 -2.31 -22.31 -19.98
N ILE A 471 -3.12 -23.11 -19.28
CA ILE A 471 -2.92 -23.42 -17.86
C ILE A 471 -1.58 -24.14 -17.62
N LYS A 472 -1.17 -25.03 -18.53
CA LYS A 472 0.15 -25.70 -18.43
C LYS A 472 1.29 -24.70 -18.62
N LEU A 473 1.15 -23.76 -19.54
CA LEU A 473 2.15 -22.73 -19.81
C LEU A 473 2.22 -21.68 -18.69
N GLN A 474 1.08 -21.31 -18.12
CA GLN A 474 0.95 -20.31 -17.05
C GLN A 474 0.05 -20.83 -15.91
N PRO A 475 0.61 -21.59 -14.96
CA PRO A 475 -0.15 -22.17 -13.84
C PRO A 475 -0.78 -21.14 -12.89
N GLU A 476 -0.31 -19.90 -12.93
CA GLU A 476 -0.75 -18.78 -12.08
C GLU A 476 -1.64 -17.77 -12.84
N ASN A 477 -2.23 -18.15 -13.98
CA ASN A 477 -3.13 -17.29 -14.77
C ASN A 477 -4.61 -17.47 -14.32
N PRO A 478 -5.19 -16.58 -13.49
CA PRO A 478 -6.56 -16.75 -12.98
C PRO A 478 -7.63 -16.75 -14.08
N GLN A 479 -7.42 -16.02 -15.17
CA GLN A 479 -8.40 -15.86 -16.24
C GLN A 479 -8.60 -17.16 -17.01
N ALA A 480 -7.55 -17.95 -17.23
CA ALA A 480 -7.63 -19.24 -17.92
C ALA A 480 -8.46 -20.26 -17.13
N TYR A 481 -8.23 -20.35 -15.81
CA TYR A 481 -9.03 -21.21 -14.92
C TYR A 481 -10.49 -20.73 -14.86
N ASN A 482 -10.70 -19.42 -14.70
CA ASN A 482 -12.06 -18.87 -14.63
C ASN A 482 -12.84 -19.13 -15.92
N ALA A 483 -12.26 -18.88 -17.09
CA ALA A 483 -12.92 -19.08 -18.37
C ALA A 483 -13.32 -20.54 -18.60
N LEU A 484 -12.43 -21.50 -18.26
CA LEU A 484 -12.74 -22.92 -18.39
C LEU A 484 -13.82 -23.36 -17.39
N GLY A 485 -13.67 -22.98 -16.12
CA GLY A 485 -14.63 -23.33 -15.06
C GLY A 485 -16.01 -22.70 -15.30
N TYR A 486 -16.07 -21.43 -15.68
CA TYR A 486 -17.32 -20.75 -16.03
C TYR A 486 -18.01 -21.42 -17.22
N SER A 487 -17.29 -21.75 -18.29
CA SER A 487 -17.87 -22.41 -19.46
C SER A 487 -18.48 -23.78 -19.13
N LEU A 488 -17.85 -24.55 -18.23
CA LEU A 488 -18.38 -25.83 -17.74
C LEU A 488 -19.64 -25.61 -16.87
N ALA A 489 -19.57 -24.64 -15.94
CA ALA A 489 -20.69 -24.29 -15.07
C ALA A 489 -21.91 -23.80 -15.86
N ASP A 490 -21.73 -22.88 -16.81
CA ASP A 490 -22.83 -22.30 -17.57
C ASP A 490 -23.60 -23.35 -18.37
N ARG A 491 -22.88 -24.32 -18.95
CA ARG A 491 -23.42 -25.48 -19.67
C ARG A 491 -23.91 -26.60 -18.75
N ASN A 492 -23.78 -26.44 -17.44
CA ASN A 492 -24.16 -27.42 -16.43
C ASN A 492 -23.47 -28.79 -16.60
N GLN A 493 -22.16 -28.77 -16.92
CA GLN A 493 -21.33 -29.95 -17.17
C GLN A 493 -20.16 -30.00 -16.18
N ARG A 494 -19.78 -31.19 -15.71
CA ARG A 494 -18.59 -31.41 -14.85
C ARG A 494 -18.47 -30.38 -13.72
N LEU A 495 -19.55 -30.17 -12.96
CA LEU A 495 -19.64 -29.10 -11.95
C LEU A 495 -18.58 -29.22 -10.85
N ASP A 496 -18.18 -30.44 -10.48
CA ASP A 496 -17.12 -30.68 -9.50
C ASP A 496 -15.79 -30.09 -9.99
N GLU A 497 -15.44 -30.34 -11.24
CA GLU A 497 -14.23 -29.78 -11.86
C GLU A 497 -14.37 -28.27 -12.08
N ALA A 498 -15.55 -27.78 -12.46
CA ALA A 498 -15.81 -26.36 -12.56
C ALA A 498 -15.57 -25.65 -11.20
N SER A 499 -15.91 -26.31 -10.09
CA SER A 499 -15.62 -25.84 -8.74
C SER A 499 -14.12 -25.73 -8.48
N GLU A 500 -13.35 -26.79 -8.74
CA GLU A 500 -11.90 -26.77 -8.54
C GLU A 500 -11.22 -25.66 -9.36
N LEU A 501 -11.63 -25.48 -10.61
CA LEU A 501 -11.10 -24.46 -11.51
C LEU A 501 -11.43 -23.04 -11.02
N ILE A 502 -12.68 -22.77 -10.65
CA ILE A 502 -13.10 -21.44 -10.18
C ILE A 502 -12.51 -21.14 -8.79
N GLU A 503 -12.38 -22.13 -7.91
CA GLU A 503 -11.70 -21.97 -6.62
C GLU A 503 -10.22 -21.63 -6.79
N LYS A 504 -9.52 -22.30 -7.73
CA LYS A 504 -8.15 -21.93 -8.09
C LYS A 504 -8.09 -20.50 -8.62
N ALA A 505 -9.02 -20.10 -9.49
CA ALA A 505 -9.10 -18.72 -10.01
C ALA A 505 -9.31 -17.68 -8.88
N LEU A 506 -10.21 -17.94 -7.93
CA LEU A 506 -10.44 -17.08 -6.76
C LEU A 506 -9.23 -17.02 -5.82
N SER A 507 -8.49 -18.11 -5.67
CA SER A 507 -7.28 -18.12 -4.84
C SER A 507 -6.18 -17.23 -5.41
N LEU A 508 -6.10 -17.14 -6.75
CA LEU A 508 -5.15 -16.31 -7.47
C LEU A 508 -5.60 -14.84 -7.55
N ALA A 509 -6.91 -14.57 -7.62
CA ALA A 509 -7.48 -13.23 -7.73
C ALA A 509 -8.80 -13.08 -6.92
N PRO A 510 -8.72 -12.87 -5.59
CA PRO A 510 -9.88 -12.97 -4.68
C PRO A 510 -10.87 -11.80 -4.74
N ASP A 511 -10.45 -10.64 -5.25
CA ASP A 511 -11.28 -9.43 -5.37
C ASP A 511 -11.67 -9.10 -6.82
N ASP A 512 -11.50 -10.06 -7.74
CA ASP A 512 -11.94 -9.90 -9.13
C ASP A 512 -13.45 -10.15 -9.25
N ALA A 513 -14.19 -9.13 -9.69
CA ALA A 513 -15.64 -9.17 -9.79
C ALA A 513 -16.16 -10.20 -10.82
N PHE A 514 -15.41 -10.48 -11.90
CA PHE A 514 -15.83 -11.44 -12.93
C PHE A 514 -15.63 -12.89 -12.48
N ILE A 515 -14.58 -13.14 -11.70
CA ILE A 515 -14.35 -14.45 -11.08
C ILE A 515 -15.39 -14.70 -9.98
N MET A 516 -15.72 -13.67 -9.21
CA MET A 516 -16.79 -13.73 -8.22
C MET A 516 -18.17 -13.98 -8.86
N ASP A 517 -18.45 -13.36 -10.01
CA ASP A 517 -19.66 -13.64 -10.79
C ASP A 517 -19.72 -15.11 -11.23
N SER A 518 -18.61 -15.64 -11.75
CA SER A 518 -18.49 -17.04 -12.17
C SER A 518 -18.72 -18.02 -11.00
N ALA A 519 -18.18 -17.70 -9.81
CA ALA A 519 -18.39 -18.48 -8.60
C ALA A 519 -19.84 -18.44 -8.09
N GLY A 520 -20.48 -17.26 -8.15
CA GLY A 520 -21.90 -17.11 -7.85
C GLY A 520 -22.79 -17.91 -8.82
N TRP A 521 -22.44 -17.90 -10.10
CA TRP A 521 -23.14 -18.67 -11.13
C TRP A 521 -22.99 -20.17 -10.96
N LEU A 522 -21.79 -20.66 -10.61
CA LEU A 522 -21.54 -22.06 -10.27
C LEU A 522 -22.39 -22.49 -9.07
N LYS A 523 -22.43 -21.70 -7.98
CA LYS A 523 -23.27 -21.99 -6.82
C LYS A 523 -24.75 -22.12 -7.18
N TYR A 524 -25.23 -21.26 -8.06
CA TYR A 524 -26.60 -21.35 -8.57
C TYR A 524 -26.83 -22.66 -9.33
N ARG A 525 -25.88 -23.10 -10.16
CA ARG A 525 -25.94 -24.39 -10.88
C ARG A 525 -25.88 -25.61 -9.95
N LEU A 526 -25.17 -25.50 -8.83
CA LEU A 526 -25.14 -26.49 -7.75
C LEU A 526 -26.42 -26.50 -6.88
N GLY A 527 -27.37 -25.59 -7.14
CA GLY A 527 -28.63 -25.48 -6.40
C GLY A 527 -28.56 -24.62 -5.12
N ASP A 528 -27.40 -24.07 -4.78
CA ASP A 528 -27.19 -23.18 -3.64
C ASP A 528 -27.58 -21.74 -3.99
N LYS A 529 -28.88 -21.53 -4.23
CA LYS A 529 -29.39 -20.26 -4.75
C LYS A 529 -29.23 -19.09 -3.75
N LEU A 530 -29.22 -19.36 -2.45
CA LEU A 530 -29.09 -18.33 -1.42
C LEU A 530 -27.68 -17.76 -1.35
N ASP A 531 -26.65 -18.61 -1.32
CA ASP A 531 -25.27 -18.09 -1.35
C ASP A 531 -24.88 -17.56 -2.73
N ALA A 532 -25.43 -18.13 -3.81
CA ALA A 532 -25.27 -17.57 -5.15
C ALA A 532 -25.69 -16.09 -5.21
N ALA A 533 -26.86 -15.74 -4.65
CA ALA A 533 -27.34 -14.36 -4.61
C ALA A 533 -26.41 -13.43 -3.80
N LYS A 534 -25.85 -13.91 -2.68
CA LYS A 534 -24.90 -13.12 -1.87
C LYS A 534 -23.62 -12.80 -2.64
N VAL A 535 -23.05 -13.83 -3.29
CA VAL A 535 -21.80 -13.70 -4.05
C VAL A 535 -22.01 -12.80 -5.27
N LEU A 536 -23.10 -13.00 -6.03
CA LEU A 536 -23.43 -12.17 -7.19
C LEU A 536 -23.72 -10.71 -6.81
N ARG A 537 -24.31 -10.45 -5.64
CA ARG A 537 -24.53 -9.08 -5.16
C ARG A 537 -23.22 -8.38 -4.85
N ARG A 538 -22.29 -9.06 -4.18
CA ARG A 538 -20.94 -8.54 -3.94
C ARG A 538 -20.18 -8.31 -5.25
N ALA A 539 -20.27 -9.22 -6.21
CA ALA A 539 -19.68 -9.06 -7.54
C ALA A 539 -20.22 -7.79 -8.24
N TYR A 540 -21.54 -7.59 -8.20
CA TYR A 540 -22.20 -6.43 -8.80
C TYR A 540 -21.86 -5.11 -8.08
N ASP A 541 -21.69 -5.14 -6.75
CA ASP A 541 -21.31 -3.96 -5.96
C ASP A 541 -19.85 -3.55 -6.23
N LEU A 542 -18.95 -4.52 -6.43
CA LEU A 542 -17.56 -4.27 -6.83
C LEU A 542 -17.46 -3.70 -8.24
N LEU A 543 -18.22 -4.26 -9.19
CA LEU A 543 -18.23 -3.82 -10.57
C LEU A 543 -19.63 -3.93 -11.19
N PRO A 544 -20.41 -2.84 -11.19
CA PRO A 544 -21.71 -2.84 -11.87
C PRO A 544 -21.56 -2.95 -13.39
N ASN A 545 -22.03 -4.03 -14.00
CA ASN A 545 -22.08 -4.24 -15.45
C ASN A 545 -23.30 -5.08 -15.87
N ALA A 546 -23.56 -5.22 -17.19
CA ALA A 546 -24.76 -5.91 -17.64
C ALA A 546 -24.73 -7.45 -17.52
N GLU A 547 -23.56 -8.07 -17.54
CA GLU A 547 -23.42 -9.54 -17.44
C GLU A 547 -23.69 -10.01 -16.01
N ILE A 548 -23.00 -9.42 -15.03
CA ILE A 548 -23.20 -9.71 -13.61
C ILE A 548 -24.64 -9.36 -13.20
N GLY A 549 -25.16 -8.23 -13.71
CA GLY A 549 -26.54 -7.84 -13.49
C GLY A 549 -27.58 -8.80 -14.08
N ALA A 550 -27.25 -9.48 -15.19
CA ALA A 550 -28.10 -10.51 -15.76
C ALA A 550 -28.16 -11.76 -14.86
N HIS A 551 -27.00 -12.28 -14.45
CA HIS A 551 -26.89 -13.43 -13.53
C HIS A 551 -27.54 -13.15 -12.17
N LEU A 552 -27.23 -12.00 -11.55
CA LEU A 552 -27.82 -11.60 -10.28
C LEU A 552 -29.34 -11.53 -10.37
N GLY A 553 -29.88 -10.89 -11.41
CA GLY A 553 -31.32 -10.78 -11.55
C GLY A 553 -32.00 -12.13 -11.79
N GLU A 554 -31.36 -13.06 -12.48
CA GLU A 554 -31.87 -14.43 -12.66
C GLU A 554 -31.89 -15.22 -11.35
N VAL A 555 -30.81 -15.20 -10.58
CA VAL A 555 -30.76 -15.90 -9.30
C VAL A 555 -31.75 -15.32 -8.30
N LEU A 556 -31.88 -13.99 -8.23
CA LEU A 556 -32.89 -13.33 -7.38
C LEU A 556 -34.31 -13.69 -7.79
N TRP A 557 -34.57 -13.84 -9.09
CA TRP A 557 -35.88 -14.24 -9.59
C TRP A 557 -36.26 -15.64 -9.11
N GLU A 558 -35.31 -16.56 -9.22
CA GLU A 558 -35.44 -17.95 -8.79
C GLU A 558 -35.53 -18.12 -7.26
N ASN A 559 -35.00 -17.16 -6.50
CA ASN A 559 -35.15 -17.06 -5.04
C ASN A 559 -36.49 -16.45 -4.61
N GLY A 560 -37.34 -16.00 -5.53
CA GLY A 560 -38.59 -15.31 -5.21
C GLY A 560 -38.44 -13.80 -4.92
N GLU A 561 -37.22 -13.25 -4.94
CA GLU A 561 -36.90 -11.82 -4.77
C GLU A 561 -37.18 -11.01 -6.05
N ARG A 562 -38.39 -11.15 -6.60
CA ARG A 562 -38.74 -10.70 -7.96
C ARG A 562 -38.62 -9.19 -8.18
N ASP A 563 -38.81 -8.37 -7.15
CA ASP A 563 -38.68 -6.92 -7.27
C ASP A 563 -37.21 -6.48 -7.36
N GLN A 564 -36.34 -7.13 -6.58
CA GLN A 564 -34.90 -6.90 -6.66
C GLN A 564 -34.31 -7.40 -7.98
N ALA A 565 -34.78 -8.55 -8.47
CA ALA A 565 -34.42 -9.06 -9.81
C ALA A 565 -34.72 -8.04 -10.92
N ARG A 566 -35.91 -7.44 -10.91
CA ARG A 566 -36.28 -6.39 -11.88
C ARG A 566 -35.44 -5.13 -11.72
N ALA A 567 -35.08 -4.75 -10.49
CA ALA A 567 -34.21 -3.60 -10.24
C ALA A 567 -32.80 -3.85 -10.79
N ALA A 568 -32.23 -5.04 -10.55
CA ALA A 568 -30.93 -5.45 -11.06
C ALA A 568 -30.89 -5.40 -12.59
N TRP A 569 -31.85 -6.04 -13.28
CA TRP A 569 -31.91 -6.00 -14.74
C TRP A 569 -32.12 -4.59 -15.32
N ARG A 570 -32.90 -3.74 -14.64
CA ARG A 570 -33.13 -2.35 -15.08
C ARG A 570 -31.85 -1.52 -14.96
N ASN A 571 -31.11 -1.67 -13.86
CA ASN A 571 -29.85 -0.98 -13.65
C ASN A 571 -28.78 -1.46 -14.63
N ALA A 572 -28.67 -2.78 -14.83
CA ALA A 572 -27.83 -3.40 -15.84
C ALA A 572 -28.11 -2.86 -17.26
N ARG A 573 -29.39 -2.72 -17.63
CA ARG A 573 -29.81 -2.19 -18.94
C ARG A 573 -29.46 -0.71 -19.12
N LYS A 574 -29.47 0.09 -18.05
CA LYS A 574 -29.05 1.51 -18.10
C LYS A 574 -27.55 1.65 -18.37
N LEU A 575 -26.74 0.72 -17.86
CA LEU A 575 -25.29 0.72 -18.06
C LEU A 575 -24.95 0.29 -19.49
N GLU A 576 -25.49 -0.85 -19.94
CA GLU A 576 -25.16 -1.42 -21.24
C GLU A 576 -26.43 -1.91 -21.98
N PRO A 577 -27.11 -1.01 -22.71
CA PRO A 577 -28.41 -1.30 -23.32
C PRO A 577 -28.40 -2.46 -24.33
N HIS A 578 -27.25 -2.73 -24.95
CA HIS A 578 -27.09 -3.68 -26.05
C HIS A 578 -26.31 -4.95 -25.69
N ASN A 579 -26.05 -5.22 -24.40
CA ASN A 579 -25.35 -6.44 -23.99
C ASN A 579 -26.17 -7.71 -24.33
N ASP A 580 -25.55 -8.65 -25.05
CA ASP A 580 -26.21 -9.84 -25.61
C ASP A 580 -26.73 -10.79 -24.51
N THR A 581 -25.96 -11.00 -23.43
CA THR A 581 -26.34 -11.84 -22.27
C THR A 581 -27.59 -11.30 -21.56
N LEU A 582 -27.61 -10.00 -21.30
CA LEU A 582 -28.77 -9.34 -20.68
C LEU A 582 -30.00 -9.34 -21.61
N VAL A 583 -29.82 -9.12 -22.94
CA VAL A 583 -30.92 -9.24 -23.92
C VAL A 583 -31.52 -10.63 -23.92
N LYS A 584 -30.69 -11.68 -23.99
CA LYS A 584 -31.16 -13.08 -23.98
C LYS A 584 -31.91 -13.41 -22.68
N THR A 585 -31.36 -13.00 -21.54
CA THR A 585 -31.96 -13.20 -20.21
C THR A 585 -33.35 -12.56 -20.13
N LEU A 586 -33.49 -11.28 -20.50
CA LEU A 586 -34.81 -10.61 -20.48
C LEU A 586 -35.82 -11.25 -21.44
N LYS A 587 -35.35 -11.79 -22.58
CA LYS A 587 -36.21 -12.49 -23.55
C LYS A 587 -36.72 -13.82 -23.00
N ARG A 588 -35.87 -14.59 -22.29
CA ARG A 588 -36.23 -15.86 -21.63
C ARG A 588 -37.31 -15.66 -20.56
N PHE A 589 -37.24 -14.59 -19.78
CA PHE A 589 -38.23 -14.28 -18.74
C PHE A 589 -39.49 -13.54 -19.26
N GLN A 590 -39.69 -13.45 -20.60
CA GLN A 590 -40.89 -12.99 -21.32
C GLN A 590 -41.59 -11.71 -20.78
N ARG A 591 -40.89 -10.58 -20.61
CA ARG A 591 -41.54 -9.32 -20.17
C ARG A 591 -41.03 -8.08 -20.89
N SER A 592 -41.93 -7.37 -21.57
CA SER A 592 -41.74 -5.97 -21.95
C SER A 592 -41.78 -5.13 -20.68
N ILE A 593 -40.75 -4.31 -20.45
CA ILE A 593 -40.75 -3.34 -19.36
C ILE A 593 -41.55 -2.13 -19.85
N ALA A 594 -42.87 -2.14 -19.68
CA ALA A 594 -43.70 -0.95 -19.85
C ALA A 594 -43.54 -0.02 -18.61
N PRO A 595 -43.56 1.32 -18.80
CA PRO A 595 -43.46 2.26 -17.69
C PRO A 595 -44.78 2.30 -16.94
N VAL A 596 -44.77 2.08 -15.63
CA VAL A 596 -45.96 2.26 -14.78
C VAL A 596 -45.78 3.52 -13.95
N SER A 597 -46.62 4.49 -14.28
CA SER A 597 -46.93 5.68 -13.50
C SER A 597 -47.63 5.30 -12.18
N GLY A 598 -47.24 5.97 -11.09
CA GLY A 598 -48.11 6.27 -9.95
C GLY A 598 -48.65 5.11 -9.11
N CYS A 599 -47.93 4.77 -8.05
CA CYS A 599 -48.40 4.76 -6.65
C CYS A 599 -47.36 4.03 -5.80
N ALA A 600 -46.50 4.81 -5.15
CA ALA A 600 -45.56 4.31 -4.16
C ALA A 600 -46.26 4.29 -2.78
N SER A 601 -46.18 3.15 -2.10
CA SER A 601 -46.13 3.12 -0.64
C SER A 601 -44.77 2.55 -0.22
N PRO A 602 -44.15 3.07 0.84
CA PRO A 602 -42.69 3.11 0.95
C PRO A 602 -42.15 1.99 1.85
N GLY A 603 -41.23 1.19 1.32
CA GLY A 603 -40.44 0.21 2.05
C GLY A 603 -38.96 0.34 1.67
N ALA A 604 -38.26 1.23 2.38
CA ALA A 604 -36.80 1.40 2.46
C ALA A 604 -35.99 1.35 1.16
N THR A 605 -36.16 2.37 0.30
CA THR A 605 -35.04 2.92 -0.48
C THR A 605 -33.97 3.45 0.48
N PRO A 606 -32.66 3.27 0.22
CA PRO A 606 -31.64 3.99 0.99
C PRO A 606 -31.94 5.49 0.88
N THR A 607 -32.12 6.14 2.02
CA THR A 607 -32.41 7.57 2.10
C THR A 607 -31.27 8.34 1.45
N VAL A 608 -31.56 8.98 0.30
CA VAL A 608 -30.63 9.88 -0.36
C VAL A 608 -30.91 11.29 0.15
N HIS A 609 -30.09 11.79 1.07
CA HIS A 609 -30.16 13.19 1.49
C HIS A 609 -29.24 14.01 0.59
N ALA A 610 -29.80 15.04 -0.07
CA ALA A 610 -29.02 15.92 -0.93
C ALA A 610 -29.28 17.39 -0.58
N TYR A 611 -28.21 18.16 -0.44
CA TYR A 611 -28.27 19.61 -0.24
C TYR A 611 -27.41 20.31 -1.29
N ARG A 612 -27.93 21.42 -1.83
CA ARG A 612 -27.15 22.37 -2.60
C ARG A 612 -27.32 23.74 -1.97
N GLY A 613 -26.23 24.46 -1.81
CA GLY A 613 -26.29 25.73 -1.11
C GLY A 613 -25.05 26.59 -1.28
N ARG A 614 -25.09 27.74 -0.61
CA ARG A 614 -23.98 28.67 -0.50
C ARG A 614 -23.42 28.59 0.91
N PHE A 615 -22.12 28.77 1.04
CA PHE A 615 -21.46 28.91 2.33
C PHE A 615 -20.61 30.18 2.37
N ALA A 616 -20.47 30.73 3.56
CA ALA A 616 -19.51 31.76 3.89
C ALA A 616 -18.87 31.37 5.22
N VAL A 617 -17.55 31.40 5.28
CA VAL A 617 -16.74 31.02 6.44
C VAL A 617 -15.82 32.20 6.76
N SER A 618 -15.73 32.54 8.04
CA SER A 618 -14.73 33.45 8.58
C SER A 618 -13.93 32.69 9.63
N TYR A 619 -12.61 32.75 9.58
CA TYR A 619 -11.72 32.04 10.50
C TYR A 619 -10.40 32.81 10.69
N GLU A 620 -9.73 32.65 11.81
CA GLU A 620 -8.37 33.15 11.99
C GLU A 620 -7.36 32.08 11.52
N ASP A 621 -6.40 32.46 10.68
CA ASP A 621 -5.33 31.56 10.26
C ASP A 621 -4.30 31.32 11.37
N GLN A 622 -3.33 30.43 11.11
CA GLN A 622 -2.28 30.05 12.07
C GLN A 622 -1.41 31.22 12.58
N ASN A 623 -1.51 32.40 11.96
CA ASN A 623 -0.83 33.62 12.38
C ASN A 623 -1.77 34.61 13.09
N GLY A 624 -2.99 34.18 13.45
CA GLY A 624 -4.02 35.01 14.07
C GLY A 624 -4.66 36.03 13.11
N GLN A 625 -4.50 35.88 11.79
CA GLN A 625 -5.11 36.81 10.83
C GLN A 625 -6.49 36.35 10.38
N PRO A 626 -7.50 37.24 10.38
CA PRO A 626 -8.84 36.90 9.93
C PRO A 626 -8.85 36.64 8.41
N ARG A 627 -9.40 35.50 8.03
CA ARG A 627 -9.61 35.02 6.65
C ARG A 627 -11.09 34.81 6.42
N ASN A 628 -11.53 35.12 5.21
CA ASN A 628 -12.88 34.88 4.75
C ASN A 628 -12.85 33.99 3.51
N ALA A 629 -13.73 32.99 3.46
CA ALA A 629 -13.93 32.13 2.30
C ALA A 629 -15.43 32.03 1.99
N TYR A 630 -15.79 32.05 0.72
CA TYR A 630 -17.17 31.96 0.26
C TYR A 630 -17.26 31.10 -0.99
N GLY A 631 -18.36 30.38 -1.15
CA GLY A 631 -18.53 29.45 -2.25
C GLY A 631 -19.89 28.76 -2.26
N ASN A 632 -20.01 27.76 -3.14
CA ASN A 632 -21.17 26.89 -3.22
C ASN A 632 -20.80 25.48 -2.73
N PHE A 633 -21.78 24.69 -2.32
CA PHE A 633 -21.56 23.29 -1.97
C PHE A 633 -22.66 22.39 -2.52
N ASP A 634 -22.26 21.18 -2.89
CA ASP A 634 -23.11 20.06 -3.25
C ASP A 634 -22.86 18.92 -2.25
N TRP A 635 -23.84 18.60 -1.40
CA TRP A 635 -23.83 17.50 -0.45
C TRP A 635 -24.73 16.37 -0.97
N GLN A 636 -24.20 15.16 -0.98
CA GLN A 636 -24.93 13.94 -1.30
C GLN A 636 -24.62 12.88 -0.27
N GLU A 637 -25.65 12.28 0.30
CA GLU A 637 -25.53 11.20 1.28
C GLU A 637 -26.34 10.00 0.78
N THR A 638 -25.74 8.81 0.81
CA THR A 638 -26.40 7.56 0.41
C THR A 638 -25.88 6.42 1.29
N GLY A 639 -26.72 5.89 2.18
CA GLY A 639 -26.30 4.89 3.16
C GLY A 639 -25.18 5.43 4.06
N GLY A 640 -24.09 4.68 4.25
CA GLY A 640 -22.93 5.13 5.03
C GLY A 640 -21.98 6.10 4.30
N THR A 641 -22.28 6.47 3.05
CA THR A 641 -21.39 7.29 2.22
C THR A 641 -21.87 8.73 2.13
N VAL A 642 -20.97 9.67 2.39
CA VAL A 642 -21.16 11.12 2.24
C VAL A 642 -20.21 11.63 1.16
N LYS A 643 -20.70 12.46 0.24
CA LYS A 643 -19.90 13.22 -0.72
C LYS A 643 -20.24 14.70 -0.61
N LEU A 644 -19.27 15.50 -0.18
CA LEU A 644 -19.32 16.95 -0.14
C LEU A 644 -18.40 17.53 -1.21
N GLN A 645 -18.97 18.20 -2.20
CA GLN A 645 -18.22 18.97 -3.19
C GLN A 645 -18.31 20.45 -2.84
N LEU A 646 -17.17 21.06 -2.56
CA LEU A 646 -17.03 22.52 -2.39
C LEU A 646 -16.70 23.13 -3.75
N LEU A 647 -17.38 24.23 -4.07
CA LEU A 647 -17.29 24.92 -5.34
C LEU A 647 -16.97 26.40 -5.08
N SER A 648 -16.21 27.02 -5.98
CA SER A 648 -15.99 28.46 -5.97
C SER A 648 -17.31 29.18 -6.29
N PRO A 649 -17.40 30.50 -6.04
CA PRO A 649 -18.56 31.30 -6.43
C PRO A 649 -18.89 31.19 -7.93
N LEU A 650 -17.89 30.88 -8.76
CA LEU A 650 -17.99 30.70 -10.21
C LEU A 650 -18.30 29.23 -10.62
N GLY A 651 -18.53 28.33 -9.66
CA GLY A 651 -18.90 26.93 -9.92
C GLY A 651 -17.73 25.97 -10.21
N GLN A 652 -16.47 26.40 -10.03
CA GLN A 652 -15.31 25.52 -10.16
C GLN A 652 -15.17 24.65 -8.90
N THR A 653 -14.78 23.38 -9.04
CA THR A 653 -14.56 22.51 -7.87
C THR A 653 -13.33 22.96 -7.09
N LEU A 654 -13.50 23.28 -5.81
CA LEU A 654 -12.43 23.61 -4.87
C LEU A 654 -11.95 22.38 -4.10
N ALA A 655 -12.87 21.49 -3.74
CA ALA A 655 -12.57 20.22 -3.07
C ALA A 655 -13.72 19.24 -3.27
N ILE A 656 -13.39 17.94 -3.36
CA ILE A 656 -14.37 16.86 -3.21
C ILE A 656 -13.93 16.05 -1.99
N ILE A 657 -14.76 16.04 -0.96
CA ILE A 657 -14.58 15.23 0.23
C ILE A 657 -15.59 14.09 0.12
N ALA A 658 -15.10 12.87 -0.01
CA ALA A 658 -15.94 11.68 0.14
C ALA A 658 -15.58 10.98 1.45
N SER A 659 -16.58 10.51 2.16
CA SER A 659 -16.44 9.70 3.37
C SER A 659 -17.28 8.46 3.17
N ALA A 660 -16.62 7.31 3.12
CA ALA A 660 -17.22 5.98 3.12
C ALA A 660 -16.70 5.20 4.34
N PRO A 661 -17.38 4.11 4.75
CA PRO A 661 -16.87 3.25 5.81
C PRO A 661 -15.42 2.80 5.57
N GLY A 662 -14.48 3.37 6.35
CA GLY A 662 -13.06 2.99 6.38
C GLY A 662 -12.20 3.73 5.39
N LEU A 663 -12.78 4.67 4.65
CA LEU A 663 -12.07 5.45 3.67
C LEU A 663 -12.73 6.82 3.53
N ALA A 664 -12.03 7.84 4.02
CA ALA A 664 -12.28 9.21 3.62
C ALA A 664 -11.27 9.61 2.54
N THR A 665 -11.73 10.30 1.50
CA THR A 665 -10.91 10.81 0.42
C THR A 665 -11.10 12.31 0.28
N LEU A 666 -10.01 13.06 0.21
CA LEU A 666 -10.00 14.48 -0.11
C LEU A 666 -9.32 14.64 -1.46
N GLU A 667 -10.12 14.99 -2.45
CA GLU A 667 -9.64 15.39 -3.75
C GLU A 667 -9.60 16.92 -3.80
N LEU A 668 -8.40 17.46 -3.88
CA LEU A 668 -8.21 18.86 -4.24
C LEU A 668 -7.83 18.92 -5.73
N PRO A 669 -8.27 19.94 -6.47
CA PRO A 669 -7.79 20.16 -7.83
C PRO A 669 -6.26 20.16 -7.84
N ASN A 670 -5.67 19.41 -8.78
CA ASN A 670 -4.23 19.32 -9.00
C ASN A 670 -3.40 18.80 -7.82
N LYS A 671 -3.98 18.06 -6.87
CA LYS A 671 -3.24 17.32 -5.85
C LYS A 671 -3.62 15.84 -5.87
N ALA A 672 -2.69 14.96 -5.51
CA ALA A 672 -3.01 13.56 -5.29
C ALA A 672 -4.17 13.44 -4.27
N PRO A 673 -5.19 12.57 -4.53
CA PRO A 673 -6.24 12.31 -3.56
C PRO A 673 -5.61 11.86 -2.25
N ARG A 674 -5.89 12.60 -1.18
CA ARG A 674 -5.48 12.21 0.16
C ARG A 674 -6.53 11.25 0.69
N THR A 675 -6.08 10.24 1.39
CA THR A 675 -6.97 9.25 1.98
C THR A 675 -6.62 9.09 3.45
N ALA A 676 -7.63 8.91 4.29
CA ALA A 676 -7.47 8.55 5.69
C ALA A 676 -8.61 7.60 6.10
N PRO A 677 -8.48 6.87 7.21
CA PRO A 677 -9.54 5.97 7.68
C PRO A 677 -10.87 6.66 7.98
N ASN A 678 -10.84 7.95 8.35
CA ASN A 678 -12.03 8.78 8.60
C ASN A 678 -11.80 10.24 8.16
N VAL A 679 -12.90 11.01 8.04
CA VAL A 679 -12.85 12.37 7.49
C VAL A 679 -12.20 13.36 8.45
N SER A 680 -12.28 13.10 9.75
CA SER A 680 -11.72 13.96 10.79
C SER A 680 -10.19 13.98 10.75
N ASP A 681 -9.56 12.82 10.59
CA ASP A 681 -8.11 12.68 10.43
C ASP A 681 -7.63 13.23 9.09
N LEU A 682 -8.42 13.01 8.03
CA LEU A 682 -8.16 13.56 6.70
C LEU A 682 -8.12 15.10 6.69
N MET A 683 -9.11 15.74 7.33
CA MET A 683 -9.19 17.20 7.38
C MET A 683 -8.13 17.78 8.31
N ARG A 684 -7.83 17.14 9.44
CA ARG A 684 -6.75 17.59 10.32
C ARG A 684 -5.38 17.50 9.67
N SER A 685 -5.04 16.37 9.07
CA SER A 685 -3.77 16.19 8.36
C SER A 685 -3.61 17.14 7.16
N THR A 686 -4.71 17.72 6.67
CA THR A 686 -4.68 18.61 5.51
C THR A 686 -4.78 20.10 5.86
N LEU A 687 -5.61 20.47 6.83
CA LEU A 687 -5.89 21.87 7.18
C LEU A 687 -5.30 22.29 8.54
N GLY A 688 -4.75 21.35 9.32
CA GLY A 688 -4.28 21.60 10.69
C GLY A 688 -5.41 21.61 11.74
N PHE A 689 -6.67 21.57 11.32
CA PHE A 689 -7.86 21.49 12.18
C PHE A 689 -8.94 20.62 11.53
N SER A 690 -9.84 20.03 12.33
CA SER A 690 -10.95 19.22 11.83
C SER A 690 -12.14 20.08 11.43
N LEU A 691 -12.64 19.93 10.20
CA LEU A 691 -13.99 20.37 9.85
C LEU A 691 -15.02 19.36 10.37
N PRO A 692 -16.20 19.80 10.84
CA PRO A 692 -17.18 18.90 11.46
C PRO A 692 -18.02 18.19 10.39
N ILE A 693 -17.38 17.58 9.40
CA ILE A 693 -18.11 16.95 8.28
C ILE A 693 -18.94 15.75 8.77
N GLU A 694 -18.43 15.01 9.75
CA GLU A 694 -19.20 13.95 10.43
C GLU A 694 -20.39 14.50 11.21
N GLY A 695 -20.22 15.60 11.96
CA GLY A 695 -21.32 16.26 12.68
C GLY A 695 -22.36 16.90 11.74
N LEU A 696 -21.91 17.52 10.65
CA LEU A 696 -22.76 18.17 9.64
C LEU A 696 -23.81 17.22 9.06
N ARG A 697 -23.50 15.93 8.96
CA ARG A 697 -24.45 14.90 8.54
C ARG A 697 -25.74 14.91 9.36
N TYR A 698 -25.60 15.03 10.69
CA TYR A 698 -26.72 15.08 11.63
C TYR A 698 -27.30 16.49 11.75
N TRP A 699 -26.43 17.49 11.80
CA TRP A 699 -26.85 18.88 12.00
C TRP A 699 -27.60 19.46 10.80
N LEU A 700 -27.35 18.98 9.58
CA LEU A 700 -28.15 19.30 8.39
C LEU A 700 -29.52 18.59 8.38
N GLN A 701 -29.77 17.67 9.31
CA GLN A 701 -31.03 16.95 9.48
C GLN A 701 -31.70 17.27 10.83
N PRO A 702 -31.86 18.57 11.12
CA PRO A 702 -31.79 19.15 12.48
C PRO A 702 -31.79 18.12 13.62
N SER A 703 -30.66 17.42 13.81
CA SER A 703 -30.52 16.33 14.78
C SER A 703 -29.13 16.36 15.43
N VAL A 704 -29.01 15.78 16.62
CA VAL A 704 -27.73 15.69 17.35
C VAL A 704 -26.92 14.48 16.86
N SER A 705 -25.60 14.63 16.80
CA SER A 705 -24.68 13.52 16.55
C SER A 705 -24.77 12.52 17.71
N PRO A 706 -24.78 11.19 17.45
CA PRO A 706 -24.83 10.19 18.51
C PRO A 706 -23.47 10.01 19.23
N ARG A 707 -22.37 10.60 18.72
CA ARG A 707 -21.02 10.40 19.26
C ARG A 707 -20.67 11.23 20.49
N SER A 708 -21.45 12.26 20.82
CA SER A 708 -21.10 13.21 21.90
C SER A 708 -22.34 13.86 22.50
N ARG A 709 -22.24 14.32 23.75
CA ARG A 709 -23.34 15.04 24.40
C ARG A 709 -23.63 16.35 23.68
N ALA A 710 -24.92 16.67 23.56
CA ALA A 710 -25.40 17.93 23.01
C ALA A 710 -26.30 18.65 24.01
N SER A 711 -26.18 19.96 24.08
CA SER A 711 -27.22 20.83 24.65
C SER A 711 -28.12 21.33 23.53
N THR A 712 -29.43 21.27 23.70
CA THR A 712 -30.40 21.65 22.65
C THR A 712 -31.41 22.65 23.16
N SER A 713 -31.79 23.60 22.30
CA SER A 713 -32.87 24.56 22.55
C SER A 713 -33.87 24.51 21.39
N THR A 714 -35.14 24.77 21.67
CA THR A 714 -36.22 24.79 20.66
C THR A 714 -36.80 26.20 20.48
N ASP A 715 -37.39 26.48 19.32
CA ASP A 715 -38.18 27.69 19.06
C ASP A 715 -39.58 27.59 19.67
N GLY A 716 -40.37 28.67 19.60
CA GLY A 716 -41.75 28.71 20.09
C GLY A 716 -42.73 27.77 19.36
N THR A 717 -42.27 27.03 18.35
CA THR A 717 -43.04 26.01 17.62
C THR A 717 -42.55 24.58 17.90
N GLY A 718 -41.59 24.40 18.81
CA GLY A 718 -41.04 23.10 19.21
C GLY A 718 -39.96 22.54 18.28
N ARG A 719 -39.48 23.32 17.30
CA ARG A 719 -38.37 22.90 16.41
C ARG A 719 -37.03 23.28 17.02
N LEU A 720 -35.97 22.52 16.74
CA LEU A 720 -34.61 22.85 17.19
C LEU A 720 -34.20 24.24 16.70
N SER A 721 -33.88 25.14 17.64
CA SER A 721 -33.38 26.49 17.37
C SER A 721 -31.87 26.57 17.56
N ARG A 722 -31.32 25.79 18.50
CA ARG A 722 -29.89 25.73 18.79
C ARG A 722 -29.45 24.33 19.22
N VAL A 723 -28.27 23.90 18.77
CA VAL A 723 -27.52 22.73 19.27
C VAL A 723 -26.12 23.17 19.63
N GLU A 724 -25.64 22.82 20.82
CA GLU A 724 -24.24 22.96 21.23
C GLU A 724 -23.64 21.57 21.39
N GLN A 725 -22.70 21.20 20.51
CA GLN A 725 -22.13 19.85 20.42
C GLN A 725 -20.73 19.91 19.79
N ASP A 726 -19.77 19.11 20.28
CA ASP A 726 -18.39 19.04 19.75
C ASP A 726 -17.64 20.40 19.68
N GLY A 727 -17.96 21.32 20.60
CA GLY A 727 -17.42 22.68 20.61
C GLY A 727 -17.97 23.59 19.51
N TRP A 728 -19.00 23.14 18.79
CA TRP A 728 -19.74 23.93 17.82
C TRP A 728 -21.08 24.39 18.42
N THR A 729 -21.43 25.63 18.15
CA THR A 729 -22.79 26.14 18.33
C THR A 729 -23.46 26.20 16.96
N ILE A 730 -24.51 25.42 16.78
CA ILE A 730 -25.31 25.30 15.58
C ILE A 730 -26.63 26.05 15.81
N GLU A 731 -26.84 27.15 15.11
CA GLU A 731 -28.06 27.95 15.19
C GLU A 731 -28.91 27.76 13.93
N TYR A 732 -30.14 27.28 14.11
CA TYR A 732 -31.08 27.05 13.03
C TYR A 732 -31.87 28.33 12.72
N VAL A 733 -31.36 29.12 11.80
CA VAL A 733 -31.87 30.47 11.48
C VAL A 733 -33.16 30.43 10.66
N ALA A 734 -33.29 29.47 9.73
CA ALA A 734 -34.48 29.36 8.90
C ALA A 734 -34.76 27.92 8.45
N TYR A 735 -36.04 27.55 8.49
CA TYR A 735 -36.58 26.29 7.97
C TYR A 735 -37.36 26.50 6.67
N ALA A 736 -37.47 25.46 5.84
CA ALA A 736 -38.32 25.45 4.65
C ALA A 736 -39.80 25.30 5.03
N ASN A 737 -40.69 25.89 4.24
CA ASN A 737 -42.14 25.84 4.49
C ASN A 737 -42.73 24.44 4.23
N ALA A 738 -42.14 23.67 3.32
CA ALA A 738 -42.53 22.28 3.04
C ALA A 738 -41.36 21.49 2.39
N PRO A 739 -41.01 20.29 2.89
CA PRO A 739 -41.39 19.75 4.19
C PRO A 739 -40.82 20.62 5.33
N ALA A 740 -41.63 20.84 6.38
CA ALA A 740 -41.39 21.79 7.47
C ALA A 740 -40.16 21.50 8.36
N SER A 741 -39.41 20.44 8.05
CA SER A 741 -38.22 19.96 8.74
C SER A 741 -36.91 20.25 8.01
N ARG A 742 -36.94 20.73 6.75
CA ARG A 742 -35.73 20.94 5.96
C ARG A 742 -35.10 22.30 6.28
N ILE A 743 -33.80 22.33 6.57
CA ILE A 743 -33.08 23.57 6.90
C ILE A 743 -32.86 24.41 5.64
N LYS A 744 -33.14 25.71 5.75
CA LYS A 744 -32.85 26.72 4.72
C LYS A 744 -31.59 27.53 5.05
N ARG A 745 -31.33 27.79 6.34
CA ARG A 745 -30.11 28.48 6.81
C ARG A 745 -29.73 28.00 8.20
N VAL A 746 -28.45 27.69 8.36
CA VAL A 746 -27.83 27.36 9.64
C VAL A 746 -26.56 28.20 9.78
N ASN A 747 -26.33 28.73 10.99
CA ASN A 747 -25.05 29.34 11.34
C ASN A 747 -24.30 28.33 12.22
N LEU A 748 -23.01 28.12 11.94
CA LEU A 748 -22.14 27.32 12.78
C LEU A 748 -21.04 28.24 13.31
N THR A 749 -20.92 28.36 14.62
CA THR A 749 -19.89 29.16 15.27
C THR A 749 -19.07 28.31 16.21
N ARG A 750 -17.81 28.70 16.37
CA ARG A 750 -16.85 28.05 17.25
C ARG A 750 -15.85 29.09 17.74
N GLN A 751 -15.73 29.26 19.05
CA GLN A 751 -14.91 30.34 19.63
C GLN A 751 -13.45 29.95 19.94
N ALA A 752 -13.04 28.68 19.77
CA ALA A 752 -11.65 28.24 19.91
C ALA A 752 -11.32 27.07 18.95
N PRO A 753 -10.13 27.02 18.31
CA PRO A 753 -9.73 25.88 17.50
C PRO A 753 -9.60 24.63 18.39
N PRO A 754 -10.02 23.44 17.95
CA PRO A 754 -9.61 22.23 18.64
C PRO A 754 -8.12 22.04 18.34
N LEU A 755 -7.30 22.09 19.37
CA LEU A 755 -6.16 21.20 19.40
C LEU A 755 -6.70 19.78 19.18
N ALA A 756 -6.10 19.09 18.20
CA ALA A 756 -6.21 17.66 17.91
C ALA A 756 -7.27 16.84 18.69
N GLN A 757 -8.25 16.30 17.95
CA GLN A 757 -9.15 15.19 18.32
C GLN A 757 -10.14 15.58 19.41
N THR A 758 -11.33 14.99 19.35
CA THR A 758 -12.13 14.71 20.53
C THR A 758 -11.29 13.84 21.47
N GLU A 759 -10.30 14.44 22.11
CA GLU A 759 -9.74 13.95 23.36
C GLU A 759 -10.51 14.68 24.46
N HIS A 760 -11.05 13.92 25.41
CA HIS A 760 -11.37 14.43 26.72
C HIS A 760 -10.08 15.02 27.30
N ARG A 761 -9.82 16.32 27.06
CA ARG A 761 -8.59 16.93 27.51
C ARG A 761 -8.69 17.09 29.02
N MET A 762 -8.00 16.20 29.71
CA MET A 762 -7.86 16.23 31.15
C MET A 762 -7.42 17.62 31.62
N ILE A 763 -8.16 18.16 32.58
CA ILE A 763 -7.92 19.49 33.16
C ILE A 763 -6.98 19.31 34.34
N GLU A 764 -5.78 19.88 34.26
CA GLU A 764 -4.75 19.83 35.31
C GLU A 764 -4.59 21.22 35.97
N THR A 765 -4.74 21.28 37.29
CA THR A 765 -4.31 22.39 38.16
C THR A 765 -3.34 21.87 39.21
N ASP A 766 -2.76 22.74 40.03
CA ASP A 766 -1.82 22.34 41.09
C ASP A 766 -2.40 21.35 42.13
N ASP A 767 -3.72 21.30 42.27
CA ASP A 767 -4.45 20.52 43.25
C ASP A 767 -5.53 19.60 42.65
N MET A 768 -5.68 19.55 41.32
CA MET A 768 -6.77 18.80 40.69
C MET A 768 -6.39 18.24 39.32
N LEU A 769 -6.88 17.04 39.03
CA LEU A 769 -6.93 16.44 37.69
C LEU A 769 -8.38 16.05 37.39
N ARG A 770 -8.99 16.55 36.31
CA ARG A 770 -10.35 16.15 35.88
C ARG A 770 -10.32 15.50 34.52
N ASP A 771 -11.33 14.69 34.21
CA ASP A 771 -11.50 14.00 32.92
C ASP A 771 -10.32 13.05 32.59
N CYS A 772 -9.74 12.40 33.61
CA CYS A 772 -8.73 11.37 33.42
C CYS A 772 -9.36 10.10 32.83
N ALA A 773 -9.10 9.83 31.56
CA ALA A 773 -9.65 8.65 30.88
C ALA A 773 -9.02 7.33 31.36
N ALA A 774 -9.88 6.40 31.77
CA ALA A 774 -9.57 5.01 32.09
C ALA A 774 -10.08 4.08 30.97
N PRO A 775 -9.24 3.76 29.96
CA PRO A 775 -9.65 3.02 28.76
C PRO A 775 -10.01 1.56 29.07
N ALA A 776 -10.90 0.97 28.28
CA ALA A 776 -11.15 -0.47 28.28
C ALA A 776 -10.03 -1.24 27.58
N LYS A 777 -10.01 -2.56 27.79
CA LYS A 777 -9.18 -3.50 27.03
C LYS A 777 -9.99 -4.60 26.36
N LEU A 778 -9.44 -5.15 25.28
CA LEU A 778 -9.86 -6.41 24.68
C LEU A 778 -8.76 -7.46 24.81
N ASN A 779 -9.16 -8.72 24.98
CA ASN A 779 -8.32 -9.90 24.77
C ASN A 779 -8.54 -10.41 23.32
N LEU A 780 -7.59 -10.20 22.41
CA LEU A 780 -7.74 -10.64 21.01
C LEU A 780 -7.82 -12.17 20.87
N PHE A 781 -7.17 -12.87 21.79
CA PHE A 781 -7.36 -14.28 22.10
C PHE A 781 -7.06 -14.49 23.59
N LEU A 782 -7.41 -15.65 24.15
CA LEU A 782 -7.04 -16.03 25.52
C LEU A 782 -6.81 -17.53 25.58
N HIS A 783 -5.55 -17.93 25.76
CA HIS A 783 -5.14 -19.32 25.92
C HIS A 783 -4.79 -19.62 27.36
N ILE A 784 -5.29 -20.73 27.90
CA ILE A 784 -4.89 -21.26 29.19
C ILE A 784 -3.84 -22.35 28.93
N THR A 785 -2.61 -22.10 29.37
CA THR A 785 -1.41 -22.89 29.05
C THR A 785 -0.90 -23.76 30.20
N GLY A 786 -1.67 -23.84 31.28
CA GLY A 786 -1.40 -24.71 32.43
C GLY A 786 -1.98 -24.15 33.73
N ARG A 787 -1.95 -24.96 34.78
CA ARG A 787 -2.29 -24.57 36.16
C ARG A 787 -1.02 -24.40 36.99
N ARG A 788 -0.96 -23.33 37.77
CA ARG A 788 0.16 -23.00 38.65
C ARG A 788 -0.02 -23.63 40.04
N PRO A 789 1.08 -23.84 40.79
CA PRO A 789 1.01 -24.37 42.17
C PRO A 789 0.23 -23.47 43.15
N ASP A 790 0.19 -22.16 42.88
CA ASP A 790 -0.54 -21.14 43.65
C ASP A 790 -2.06 -21.17 43.40
N GLY A 791 -2.55 -22.08 42.54
CA GLY A 791 -3.97 -22.25 42.22
C GLY A 791 -4.45 -21.40 41.04
N TYR A 792 -3.65 -20.46 40.54
CA TYR A 792 -3.96 -19.66 39.36
C TYR A 792 -3.66 -20.41 38.05
N HIS A 793 -4.11 -19.84 36.93
CA HIS A 793 -3.87 -20.39 35.60
C HIS A 793 -2.82 -19.56 34.87
N ALA A 794 -1.90 -20.21 34.17
CA ALA A 794 -0.97 -19.55 33.27
C ALA A 794 -1.67 -19.26 31.94
N LEU A 795 -1.64 -18.02 31.49
CA LEU A 795 -2.38 -17.50 30.34
C LEU A 795 -1.43 -16.95 29.27
N GLN A 796 -1.90 -16.94 28.02
CA GLN A 796 -1.35 -16.13 26.94
C GLN A 796 -2.47 -15.34 26.27
N THR A 797 -2.25 -14.06 26.01
CA THR A 797 -3.22 -13.18 25.34
C THR A 797 -2.51 -12.00 24.69
N VAL A 798 -3.17 -11.35 23.74
CA VAL A 798 -2.79 -10.01 23.28
C VAL A 798 -3.85 -9.03 23.73
N PHE A 799 -3.42 -8.03 24.49
CA PHE A 799 -4.26 -6.95 24.96
C PHE A 799 -4.28 -5.77 24.01
N GLN A 800 -5.47 -5.28 23.70
CA GLN A 800 -5.74 -4.09 22.88
C GLN A 800 -6.48 -3.05 23.73
N LEU A 801 -5.95 -1.84 23.86
CA LEU A 801 -6.63 -0.70 24.50
C LEU A 801 -7.71 -0.12 23.59
N LEU A 802 -8.78 0.42 24.16
CA LEU A 802 -9.88 1.09 23.45
C LEU A 802 -10.07 2.54 23.89
N ASP A 803 -10.56 3.39 23.00
CA ASP A 803 -10.95 4.78 23.28
C ASP A 803 -12.27 4.90 24.08
N TRP A 804 -12.88 3.76 24.41
CA TRP A 804 -14.04 3.66 25.28
C TRP A 804 -13.61 3.35 26.71
N GLY A 805 -14.05 4.15 27.68
CA GLY A 805 -13.58 4.06 29.05
C GLY A 805 -14.40 4.88 30.05
N ASP A 806 -14.05 4.74 31.32
CA ASP A 806 -14.56 5.58 32.42
C ASP A 806 -13.78 6.91 32.48
N LEU A 807 -14.35 7.94 33.11
CA LEU A 807 -13.63 9.20 33.39
C LEU A 807 -13.48 9.38 34.89
N LEU A 808 -12.24 9.61 35.34
CA LEU A 808 -11.93 9.82 36.74
C LEU A 808 -11.54 11.28 36.99
N HIS A 809 -11.92 11.77 38.17
CA HIS A 809 -11.58 13.12 38.63
C HIS A 809 -10.92 13.00 40.01
N PHE A 810 -9.81 13.70 40.19
CA PHE A 810 -9.00 13.68 41.38
C PHE A 810 -8.82 15.11 41.89
N ARG A 811 -9.06 15.33 43.18
CA ARG A 811 -8.71 16.58 43.85
C ARG A 811 -7.87 16.28 45.09
N ARG A 812 -6.65 16.81 45.13
CA ARG A 812 -5.72 16.66 46.24
C ARG A 812 -6.37 17.21 47.52
N ARG A 813 -6.10 16.51 48.63
CA ARG A 813 -6.44 16.96 49.97
C ARG A 813 -5.17 17.07 50.80
N ASP A 814 -5.14 18.00 51.73
CA ASP A 814 -3.98 18.20 52.60
C ASP A 814 -4.13 17.50 53.97
N ASP A 815 -5.25 16.81 54.20
CA ASP A 815 -5.59 16.09 55.44
C ASP A 815 -5.22 14.59 55.44
N GLY A 816 -4.56 14.11 54.39
CA GLY A 816 -4.17 12.70 54.23
C GLY A 816 -5.32 11.72 53.95
N THR A 817 -6.56 12.19 53.83
CA THR A 817 -7.73 11.30 53.68
C THR A 817 -7.97 10.93 52.21
N VAL A 818 -8.22 9.65 51.93
CA VAL A 818 -8.67 9.16 50.61
C VAL A 818 -10.18 8.94 50.64
N ARG A 819 -10.92 9.55 49.72
CA ARG A 819 -12.39 9.47 49.68
C ARG A 819 -12.90 9.34 48.25
N HIS A 820 -13.83 8.42 48.02
CA HIS A 820 -14.61 8.35 46.80
C HIS A 820 -15.92 9.15 46.98
N LEU A 821 -16.14 10.18 46.15
CA LEU A 821 -17.28 11.11 46.25
C LEU A 821 -18.61 10.47 45.83
N SER A 822 -18.56 9.51 44.90
CA SER A 822 -19.73 8.83 44.32
C SER A 822 -19.60 7.31 44.50
N PRO A 823 -19.88 6.76 45.70
CA PRO A 823 -19.69 5.34 45.98
C PRO A 823 -20.44 4.45 44.98
N LEU A 824 -19.74 3.45 44.43
CA LEU A 824 -20.35 2.49 43.52
C LEU A 824 -21.40 1.65 44.26
N ALA A 825 -22.61 1.57 43.70
CA ALA A 825 -23.68 0.78 44.28
C ALA A 825 -23.25 -0.68 44.48
N ASN A 826 -23.42 -1.19 45.70
CA ASN A 826 -23.07 -2.57 46.11
C ASN A 826 -21.55 -2.91 46.14
N VAL A 827 -20.66 -1.92 46.13
CA VAL A 827 -19.22 -2.13 46.35
C VAL A 827 -18.80 -1.42 47.64
N PRO A 828 -18.47 -2.15 48.73
CA PRO A 828 -17.92 -1.55 49.93
C PRO A 828 -16.64 -0.79 49.63
N GLU A 829 -16.37 0.31 50.35
CA GLU A 829 -15.16 1.13 50.14
C GLU A 829 -13.86 0.30 50.25
N GLN A 830 -13.83 -0.75 51.08
CA GLN A 830 -12.67 -1.64 51.21
C GLN A 830 -12.45 -2.53 49.98
N ALA A 831 -13.48 -2.74 49.16
CA ALA A 831 -13.42 -3.51 47.92
C ALA A 831 -13.20 -2.62 46.68
N ASP A 832 -13.27 -1.29 46.82
CA ASP A 832 -13.07 -0.34 45.73
C ASP A 832 -11.59 -0.28 45.33
N LEU A 833 -11.30 -0.69 44.09
CA LEU A 833 -9.93 -0.75 43.57
C LEU A 833 -9.29 0.65 43.44
N THR A 834 -10.05 1.72 43.24
CA THR A 834 -9.51 3.09 43.15
C THR A 834 -9.05 3.59 44.51
N VAL A 835 -9.87 3.38 45.55
CA VAL A 835 -9.52 3.73 46.93
C VAL A 835 -8.33 2.90 47.41
N ARG A 836 -8.32 1.60 47.08
CA ARG A 836 -7.17 0.72 47.38
C ARG A 836 -5.91 1.17 46.66
N ALA A 837 -5.98 1.54 45.38
CA ALA A 837 -4.84 2.06 44.62
C ALA A 837 -4.24 3.32 45.25
N ALA A 838 -5.10 4.28 45.61
CA ALA A 838 -4.68 5.52 46.26
C ALA A 838 -4.02 5.26 47.63
N LYS A 839 -4.62 4.41 48.47
CA LYS A 839 -4.06 4.05 49.79
C LYS A 839 -2.75 3.27 49.65
N LEU A 840 -2.65 2.35 48.70
CA LEU A 840 -1.43 1.58 48.42
C LEU A 840 -0.28 2.50 48.01
N LEU A 841 -0.54 3.43 47.08
CA LEU A 841 0.46 4.39 46.63
C LEU A 841 0.88 5.34 47.75
N GLN A 842 -0.08 5.84 48.54
CA GLN A 842 0.17 6.71 49.70
C GLN A 842 1.07 6.02 50.73
N HIS A 843 0.78 4.75 51.04
CA HIS A 843 1.59 3.96 51.97
C HIS A 843 3.01 3.70 51.44
N HIS A 844 3.14 3.34 50.16
CA HIS A 844 4.43 3.07 49.53
C HIS A 844 5.34 4.30 49.48
N SER A 845 4.79 5.46 49.14
CA SER A 845 5.59 6.69 48.95
C SER A 845 5.76 7.51 50.23
N GLY A 846 5.04 7.20 51.30
CA GLY A 846 4.98 8.02 52.52
C GLY A 846 4.35 9.41 52.30
N CYS A 847 3.52 9.56 51.27
CA CYS A 847 2.90 10.85 50.95
C CYS A 847 1.91 11.26 52.04
N ARG A 848 1.91 12.54 52.43
CA ARG A 848 0.98 13.08 53.44
C ARG A 848 -0.33 13.61 52.83
N TYR A 849 -0.39 13.75 51.51
CA TYR A 849 -1.59 14.20 50.82
C TYR A 849 -2.65 13.11 50.76
N GLY A 850 -3.91 13.52 50.82
CA GLY A 850 -5.09 12.71 50.50
C GLY A 850 -5.63 13.03 49.11
N VAL A 851 -6.78 12.44 48.77
CA VAL A 851 -7.47 12.71 47.50
C VAL A 851 -8.99 12.47 47.61
N ASP A 852 -9.78 13.37 47.01
CA ASP A 852 -11.16 13.10 46.62
C ASP A 852 -11.16 12.52 45.19
N ILE A 853 -11.75 11.34 45.00
CA ILE A 853 -11.89 10.63 43.73
C ILE A 853 -13.37 10.68 43.33
N ASP A 854 -13.68 11.00 42.08
CA ASP A 854 -15.01 10.90 41.49
C ASP A 854 -14.93 10.16 40.16
N ILE A 855 -15.95 9.38 39.81
CA ILE A 855 -15.93 8.49 38.65
C ILE A 855 -17.22 8.61 37.85
N ASP A 856 -17.10 9.02 36.59
CA ASP A 856 -18.17 8.91 35.60
C ASP A 856 -18.09 7.52 34.94
N LYS A 857 -18.92 6.60 35.43
CA LYS A 857 -18.97 5.21 34.95
C LYS A 857 -19.70 5.09 33.60
N HIS A 858 -18.98 4.59 32.59
CA HIS A 858 -19.47 4.27 31.26
C HIS A 858 -19.26 2.79 30.89
N LEU A 859 -18.26 2.12 31.46
CA LEU A 859 -17.98 0.72 31.20
C LEU A 859 -18.93 -0.19 31.99
N PRO A 860 -19.53 -1.20 31.35
CA PRO A 860 -20.39 -2.15 32.05
C PRO A 860 -19.59 -3.02 33.03
N MET A 861 -20.13 -3.20 34.24
CA MET A 861 -19.55 -4.08 35.25
C MET A 861 -19.58 -5.55 34.79
N GLY A 862 -18.56 -6.33 35.18
CA GLY A 862 -18.48 -7.77 34.84
C GLY A 862 -18.34 -8.09 33.35
N ALA A 863 -17.97 -7.10 32.53
CA ALA A 863 -17.91 -7.21 31.08
C ALA A 863 -16.67 -7.93 30.52
N GLY A 864 -15.62 -8.13 31.31
CA GLY A 864 -14.33 -8.62 30.80
C GLY A 864 -13.52 -7.54 30.06
N LEU A 865 -13.91 -6.27 30.22
CA LEU A 865 -13.28 -5.09 29.59
C LEU A 865 -12.21 -4.42 30.47
N GLY A 866 -12.00 -4.92 31.69
CA GLY A 866 -10.99 -4.40 32.61
C GLY A 866 -11.34 -3.07 33.29
N GLY A 867 -12.59 -2.62 33.29
CA GLY A 867 -12.98 -1.28 33.81
C GLY A 867 -12.42 -0.95 35.19
N GLY A 868 -12.73 -1.75 36.22
CA GLY A 868 -12.20 -1.50 37.57
C GLY A 868 -10.67 -1.58 37.68
N SER A 869 -10.02 -2.39 36.84
CA SER A 869 -8.55 -2.45 36.79
C SER A 869 -7.96 -1.22 36.11
N SER A 870 -8.63 -0.69 35.08
CA SER A 870 -8.25 0.55 34.40
C SER A 870 -8.42 1.76 35.31
N ASP A 871 -9.50 1.84 36.06
CA ASP A 871 -9.73 2.89 37.06
C ASP A 871 -8.62 2.92 38.12
N ALA A 872 -8.22 1.74 38.60
CA ALA A 872 -7.15 1.60 39.59
C ALA A 872 -5.78 2.02 39.04
N ALA A 873 -5.45 1.60 37.82
CA ALA A 873 -4.20 2.00 37.16
C ALA A 873 -4.18 3.51 36.84
N THR A 874 -5.31 4.05 36.37
CA THR A 874 -5.50 5.49 36.13
C THR A 874 -5.31 6.27 37.42
N THR A 875 -5.81 5.75 38.55
CA THR A 875 -5.58 6.32 39.89
C THR A 875 -4.09 6.32 40.25
N LEU A 876 -3.36 5.22 40.04
CA LEU A 876 -1.92 5.18 40.31
C LEU A 876 -1.14 6.21 39.46
N LEU A 877 -1.44 6.30 38.16
CA LEU A 877 -0.80 7.24 37.24
C LEU A 877 -1.13 8.69 37.59
N ALA A 878 -2.41 9.00 37.80
CA ALA A 878 -2.88 10.34 38.14
C ALA A 878 -2.29 10.83 39.46
N LEU A 879 -2.23 9.98 40.48
CA LEU A 879 -1.68 10.35 41.79
C LEU A 879 -0.16 10.42 41.79
N ASN A 880 0.54 9.59 41.00
CA ASN A 880 1.98 9.74 40.80
C ASN A 880 2.33 11.14 40.27
N ARG A 881 1.48 11.67 39.38
CA ARG A 881 1.58 13.04 38.83
C ARG A 881 1.14 14.10 39.85
N LEU A 882 -0.07 13.99 40.40
CA LEU A 882 -0.70 15.01 41.25
C LEU A 882 0.04 15.18 42.59
N TRP A 883 0.57 14.10 43.16
CA TRP A 883 1.39 14.13 44.36
C TRP A 883 2.88 14.32 44.07
N ARG A 884 3.27 14.47 42.79
CA ARG A 884 4.66 14.70 42.34
C ARG A 884 5.64 13.67 42.89
N LEU A 885 5.26 12.39 42.86
CA LEU A 885 6.07 11.30 43.43
C LEU A 885 7.20 10.85 42.50
N HIS A 886 7.07 11.08 41.20
CA HIS A 886 8.06 10.71 40.17
C HIS A 886 8.49 9.24 40.22
N LEU A 887 7.60 8.33 40.62
CA LEU A 887 7.91 6.90 40.65
C LEU A 887 8.07 6.36 39.22
N PRO A 888 9.09 5.50 38.98
CA PRO A 888 9.25 4.83 37.69
C PRO A 888 8.07 3.91 37.37
N ARG A 889 7.79 3.73 36.07
CA ARG A 889 6.68 2.86 35.61
C ARG A 889 6.76 1.44 36.16
N ALA A 890 7.96 0.85 36.21
CA ALA A 890 8.17 -0.51 36.72
C ALA A 890 7.70 -0.66 38.18
N THR A 891 7.93 0.37 39.02
CA THR A 891 7.47 0.39 40.42
C THR A 891 5.94 0.44 40.49
N LEU A 892 5.31 1.29 39.66
CA LEU A 892 3.85 1.37 39.60
C LEU A 892 3.23 0.06 39.08
N GLN A 893 3.87 -0.64 38.15
CA GLN A 893 3.41 -1.96 37.68
C GLN A 893 3.51 -3.03 38.77
N ALA A 894 4.53 -2.98 39.63
CA ALA A 894 4.65 -3.88 40.77
C ALA A 894 3.53 -3.66 41.80
N LEU A 895 3.24 -2.39 42.15
CA LEU A 895 2.11 -2.04 43.02
C LEU A 895 0.76 -2.42 42.40
N ALA A 896 0.62 -2.20 41.09
CA ALA A 896 -0.58 -2.57 40.35
C ALA A 896 -0.91 -4.06 40.46
N LEU A 897 0.11 -4.93 40.48
CA LEU A 897 -0.09 -6.39 40.56
C LEU A 897 -0.81 -6.81 41.86
N GLU A 898 -0.62 -6.09 42.96
CA GLU A 898 -1.31 -6.34 44.24
C GLU A 898 -2.82 -6.01 44.19
N LEU A 899 -3.22 -5.16 43.24
CA LEU A 899 -4.62 -4.75 43.05
C LEU A 899 -5.36 -5.73 42.14
N GLY A 900 -4.67 -6.33 41.16
CA GLY A 900 -5.20 -7.38 40.30
C GLY A 900 -4.33 -7.65 39.06
N ALA A 901 -4.48 -8.82 38.45
CA ALA A 901 -3.63 -9.29 37.35
C ALA A 901 -3.68 -8.39 36.09
N ASP A 902 -4.80 -7.71 35.85
CA ASP A 902 -4.97 -6.83 34.68
C ASP A 902 -4.51 -5.39 34.92
N VAL A 903 -4.31 -4.96 36.18
CA VAL A 903 -3.94 -3.57 36.50
C VAL A 903 -2.54 -3.21 35.97
N PRO A 904 -1.51 -4.10 36.03
CA PRO A 904 -0.19 -3.82 35.45
C PRO A 904 -0.22 -3.49 33.97
N PHE A 905 -1.18 -4.03 33.20
CA PHE A 905 -1.32 -3.73 31.77
C PHE A 905 -1.69 -2.27 31.51
N PHE A 906 -2.62 -1.71 32.28
CA PHE A 906 -3.03 -0.32 32.12
C PHE A 906 -1.92 0.66 32.56
N VAL A 907 -1.10 0.30 33.56
CA VAL A 907 0.10 1.07 33.94
C VAL A 907 1.21 0.93 32.89
N PHE A 908 1.42 -0.28 32.33
CA PHE A 908 2.31 -0.48 31.18
C PHE A 908 1.92 0.42 30.02
N GLY A 909 0.61 0.53 29.76
CA GLY A 909 0.01 1.59 28.98
C GLY A 909 0.28 1.53 27.48
N ARG A 910 0.66 0.36 26.96
CA ARG A 910 0.78 0.06 25.52
C ARG A 910 0.12 -1.30 25.25
N ASN A 911 -0.31 -1.53 24.02
CA ASN A 911 -0.74 -2.87 23.60
C ASN A 911 0.38 -3.89 23.81
N ALA A 912 0.03 -5.09 24.28
CA ALA A 912 1.02 -6.05 24.76
C ALA A 912 0.61 -7.49 24.53
N PHE A 913 1.58 -8.34 24.20
CA PHE A 913 1.49 -9.77 24.40
C PHE A 913 1.74 -10.07 25.88
N ALA A 914 0.76 -10.69 26.53
CA ALA A 914 0.78 -10.95 27.96
C ALA A 914 0.92 -12.44 28.25
N GLN A 915 1.77 -12.76 29.22
CA GLN A 915 1.99 -14.11 29.75
C GLN A 915 1.85 -14.11 31.29
N GLY A 916 2.05 -15.27 31.92
CA GLY A 916 1.88 -15.43 33.37
C GLY A 916 0.40 -15.54 33.72
N VAL A 917 -0.08 -14.83 34.73
CA VAL A 917 -1.52 -14.57 34.95
C VAL A 917 -2.02 -13.35 34.13
N GLY A 918 -1.15 -12.72 33.34
CA GLY A 918 -1.42 -11.51 32.55
C GLY A 918 -0.46 -10.34 32.84
N GLU A 919 0.51 -10.55 33.73
CA GLU A 919 1.44 -9.55 34.26
C GLU A 919 2.78 -9.46 33.51
N GLN A 920 3.16 -10.50 32.76
CA GLN A 920 4.38 -10.50 31.96
C GLN A 920 4.09 -9.90 30.59
N LEU A 921 4.42 -8.62 30.42
CA LEU A 921 3.98 -7.81 29.27
C LEU A 921 5.14 -7.50 28.33
N GLU A 922 4.98 -7.87 27.06
CA GLU A 922 5.89 -7.48 25.98
C GLU A 922 5.13 -6.61 24.96
N PRO A 923 5.64 -5.43 24.57
CA PRO A 923 4.91 -4.51 23.70
C PRO A 923 4.68 -5.12 22.31
N VAL A 924 3.48 -4.94 21.76
CA VAL A 924 3.12 -5.36 20.41
C VAL A 924 2.47 -4.21 19.65
N GLU A 925 2.89 -4.01 18.40
CA GLU A 925 2.26 -3.05 17.49
C GLU A 925 1.09 -3.71 16.74
N LEU A 926 -0.09 -3.11 16.86
CA LEU A 926 -1.33 -3.57 16.26
C LEU A 926 -1.86 -2.51 15.28
N PRO A 927 -2.41 -2.89 14.12
CA PRO A 927 -2.99 -1.93 13.21
C PRO A 927 -4.30 -1.37 13.77
N ALA A 928 -4.57 -0.09 13.50
CA ALA A 928 -5.75 0.59 14.01
C ALA A 928 -7.05 -0.06 13.51
N ARG A 929 -8.03 -0.26 14.41
CA ARG A 929 -9.32 -0.88 14.12
C ARG A 929 -10.45 -0.22 14.90
N THR A 930 -11.67 -0.43 14.41
CA THR A 930 -12.90 -0.12 15.15
C THR A 930 -13.52 -1.43 15.63
N PHE A 931 -13.99 -1.48 16.85
CA PHE A 931 -14.66 -2.64 17.44
C PHE A 931 -16.11 -2.31 17.76
N LEU A 932 -17.02 -3.23 17.44
CA LEU A 932 -18.34 -3.25 18.04
C LEU A 932 -18.28 -4.23 19.21
N VAL A 933 -18.47 -3.73 20.42
CA VAL A 933 -18.53 -4.52 21.64
C VAL A 933 -19.98 -4.61 22.09
N VAL A 934 -20.49 -5.83 22.23
CA VAL A 934 -21.86 -6.11 22.67
C VAL A 934 -21.78 -6.78 24.04
N LYS A 935 -22.48 -6.20 25.01
CA LYS A 935 -22.62 -6.72 26.36
C LYS A 935 -24.03 -7.30 26.52
N PRO A 936 -24.22 -8.63 26.40
CA PRO A 936 -25.51 -9.23 26.71
C PRO A 936 -25.89 -8.95 28.17
N PRO A 937 -27.20 -8.88 28.50
CA PRO A 937 -27.71 -8.53 29.83
C PRO A 937 -27.55 -9.67 30.85
N VAL A 938 -26.37 -10.26 30.93
CA VAL A 938 -26.00 -11.37 31.81
C VAL A 938 -24.65 -11.12 32.48
N ASN A 939 -24.47 -11.55 33.73
CA ASN A 939 -23.19 -11.44 34.43
C ASN A 939 -22.54 -12.83 34.52
N VAL A 940 -21.26 -12.94 34.12
CA VAL A 940 -20.52 -14.21 34.12
C VAL A 940 -19.52 -14.23 35.27
N PRO A 941 -19.73 -15.03 36.34
CA PRO A 941 -18.82 -15.12 37.47
C PRO A 941 -17.52 -15.83 37.07
N THR A 942 -16.41 -15.10 37.11
CA THR A 942 -15.09 -15.60 36.64
C THR A 942 -14.63 -16.86 37.38
N VAL A 943 -14.83 -16.92 38.70
CA VAL A 943 -14.43 -18.07 39.54
C VAL A 943 -15.13 -19.37 39.09
N GLU A 944 -16.41 -19.29 38.77
CA GLU A 944 -17.20 -20.45 38.35
C GLU A 944 -16.73 -21.02 37.01
N ILE A 945 -16.30 -20.14 36.09
CA ILE A 945 -15.76 -20.56 34.79
C ILE A 945 -14.42 -21.27 34.97
N PHE A 946 -13.52 -20.74 35.80
CA PHE A 946 -12.24 -21.39 36.10
C PHE A 946 -12.37 -22.72 36.84
N GLN A 947 -13.44 -22.92 37.60
CA GLN A 947 -13.75 -24.18 38.28
C GLN A 947 -14.44 -25.23 37.39
N SER A 948 -14.88 -24.86 36.18
CA SER A 948 -15.57 -25.79 35.28
C SER A 948 -14.67 -26.96 34.84
N GLU A 949 -15.13 -28.20 35.01
CA GLU A 949 -14.39 -29.39 34.58
C GLU A 949 -14.13 -29.42 33.07
N THR A 950 -15.04 -28.83 32.28
CA THR A 950 -14.97 -28.81 30.80
C THR A 950 -14.07 -27.71 30.22
N LEU A 951 -13.40 -26.92 31.07
CA LEU A 951 -12.50 -25.85 30.64
C LEU A 951 -11.17 -26.43 30.12
N THR A 952 -10.79 -26.03 28.90
CA THR A 952 -9.47 -26.33 28.33
C THR A 952 -8.38 -25.62 29.13
N ARG A 953 -7.41 -26.37 29.67
CA ARG A 953 -6.33 -25.84 30.52
C ARG A 953 -4.91 -26.06 29.99
N GLU A 954 -4.79 -26.76 28.86
CA GLU A 954 -3.52 -27.23 28.29
C GLU A 954 -3.39 -26.80 26.82
N THR A 955 -3.72 -25.53 26.53
CA THR A 955 -3.51 -24.98 25.18
C THR A 955 -2.00 -24.80 24.97
N LYS A 956 -1.51 -25.30 23.82
CA LYS A 956 -0.09 -25.22 23.44
C LYS A 956 0.37 -23.76 23.45
N ARG A 957 1.52 -23.51 24.07
CA ARG A 957 2.14 -22.18 24.09
C ARG A 957 2.55 -21.74 22.69
N ILE A 958 2.37 -20.45 22.44
CA ILE A 958 2.69 -19.76 21.19
C ILE A 958 3.71 -18.64 21.45
N THR A 959 4.44 -18.23 20.41
CA THR A 959 5.36 -17.09 20.47
C THR A 959 4.73 -15.83 19.89
N ILE A 960 5.31 -14.66 20.18
CA ILE A 960 4.92 -13.39 19.53
C ILE A 960 5.15 -13.46 18.02
N ALA A 961 6.20 -14.14 17.58
CA ALA A 961 6.46 -14.38 16.17
C ALA A 961 5.34 -15.21 15.52
N ASP A 962 4.77 -16.20 16.20
CA ASP A 962 3.61 -16.96 15.67
C ASP A 962 2.37 -16.06 15.50
N PHE A 963 2.13 -15.16 16.45
CA PHE A 963 1.05 -14.16 16.38
C PHE A 963 1.26 -13.14 15.25
N LEU A 964 2.48 -12.60 15.14
CA LEU A 964 2.84 -11.62 14.11
C LEU A 964 2.98 -12.24 12.71
N ALA A 965 3.40 -13.51 12.59
CA ALA A 965 3.48 -14.22 11.32
C ALA A 965 2.11 -14.41 10.67
N GLN A 966 1.03 -14.42 11.45
CA GLN A 966 -0.35 -14.37 10.93
C GLN A 966 -0.78 -13.01 10.38
N ARG A 967 0.02 -11.94 10.53
CA ARG A 967 -0.12 -10.71 9.73
C ARG A 967 0.44 -10.85 8.32
N ASN A 968 1.36 -11.79 8.09
CA ASN A 968 2.04 -11.99 6.80
C ASN A 968 1.57 -13.25 6.04
N THR A 969 0.74 -14.10 6.65
CA THR A 969 0.15 -15.26 5.99
C THR A 969 -1.23 -14.92 5.44
N VAL A 970 -1.25 -14.32 4.25
CA VAL A 970 -2.45 -14.19 3.42
C VAL A 970 -2.77 -15.55 2.80
N ALA A 971 -3.31 -16.45 3.61
CA ALA A 971 -3.98 -17.65 3.14
C ALA A 971 -5.00 -18.03 4.21
N TYR A 972 -6.29 -18.05 3.85
CA TYR A 972 -7.43 -18.41 4.70
C TYR A 972 -7.99 -17.35 5.65
N SER A 973 -8.43 -16.20 5.12
CA SER A 973 -9.66 -15.59 5.64
C SER A 973 -10.61 -15.24 4.48
N LYS A 974 -11.80 -15.87 4.46
CA LYS A 974 -12.88 -15.66 3.46
C LYS A 974 -13.46 -14.23 3.47
N ALA A 975 -12.91 -13.34 4.28
CA ALA A 975 -13.46 -12.03 4.60
C ALA A 975 -12.43 -10.90 4.43
N GLY A 976 -11.53 -10.94 3.44
CA GLY A 976 -10.71 -9.78 3.02
C GLY A 976 -9.84 -9.12 4.11
N ASN A 977 -9.77 -9.61 5.34
CA ASN A 977 -9.10 -8.94 6.46
C ASN A 977 -7.63 -9.36 6.50
N ALA A 978 -6.89 -9.06 5.43
CA ALA A 978 -5.49 -9.45 5.28
C ALA A 978 -4.56 -8.90 6.39
N ASP A 979 -4.99 -7.83 7.10
CA ASP A 979 -4.15 -7.13 8.07
C ASP A 979 -4.57 -7.34 9.55
N TRP A 980 -5.59 -8.15 9.87
CA TRP A 980 -6.05 -8.34 11.25
C TRP A 980 -6.17 -9.83 11.62
N PRO A 981 -5.69 -10.26 12.80
CA PRO A 981 -5.55 -11.67 13.15
C PRO A 981 -6.89 -12.31 13.58
N ASP A 982 -7.95 -12.14 12.80
CA ASP A 982 -9.30 -12.67 13.09
C ASP A 982 -9.36 -14.19 13.25
N ASN A 983 -8.39 -14.89 12.67
CA ASN A 983 -8.30 -16.35 12.70
C ASN A 983 -7.22 -16.86 13.66
N PHE A 984 -6.45 -15.97 14.31
CA PHE A 984 -5.41 -16.36 15.24
C PHE A 984 -5.99 -16.66 16.61
N GLY A 985 -5.75 -17.86 17.14
CA GLY A 985 -6.13 -18.21 18.51
C GLY A 985 -7.64 -18.23 18.75
N ARG A 986 -8.02 -18.32 20.02
CA ARG A 986 -9.41 -18.37 20.52
C ARG A 986 -9.43 -17.92 21.97
N ASN A 987 -10.62 -17.72 22.53
CA ASN A 987 -10.78 -17.62 23.98
C ASN A 987 -11.18 -19.00 24.54
N ASP A 988 -10.29 -19.65 25.30
CA ASP A 988 -10.51 -21.00 25.85
C ASP A 988 -11.74 -21.08 26.76
N MET A 989 -12.18 -19.97 27.36
CA MET A 989 -13.38 -19.91 28.20
C MET A 989 -14.67 -19.79 27.41
N GLN A 990 -14.63 -19.33 26.16
CA GLN A 990 -15.82 -19.00 25.36
C GLN A 990 -16.77 -20.20 25.23
N SER A 991 -16.26 -21.40 25.00
CA SER A 991 -17.09 -22.60 24.84
C SER A 991 -17.83 -23.00 26.13
N VAL A 992 -17.22 -22.76 27.29
CA VAL A 992 -17.85 -23.03 28.59
C VAL A 992 -18.91 -21.97 28.88
N VAL A 993 -18.59 -20.69 28.63
CA VAL A 993 -19.52 -19.58 28.84
C VAL A 993 -20.74 -19.69 27.91
N ALA A 994 -20.54 -19.92 26.61
CA ALA A 994 -21.64 -20.04 25.64
C ALA A 994 -22.58 -21.22 25.95
N ARG A 995 -22.09 -22.30 26.58
CA ARG A 995 -22.93 -23.42 27.01
C ARG A 995 -23.76 -23.11 28.26
N LYS A 996 -23.23 -22.30 29.18
CA LYS A 996 -23.90 -21.94 30.44
C LYS A 996 -24.83 -20.73 30.30
N TYR A 997 -24.51 -19.80 29.41
CA TYR A 997 -25.18 -18.51 29.27
C TYR A 997 -25.68 -18.33 27.84
N ALA A 998 -26.97 -18.59 27.64
CA ALA A 998 -27.60 -18.58 26.32
C ALA A 998 -27.52 -17.20 25.64
N GLU A 999 -27.55 -16.12 26.42
CA GLU A 999 -27.45 -14.74 25.93
C GLU A 999 -26.10 -14.47 25.27
N VAL A 1000 -25.01 -15.05 25.79
CA VAL A 1000 -23.68 -14.95 25.18
C VAL A 1000 -23.62 -15.73 23.87
N ALA A 1001 -24.22 -16.93 23.85
CA ALA A 1001 -24.32 -17.74 22.63
C ALA A 1001 -25.13 -17.02 21.53
N GLN A 1002 -26.26 -16.40 21.88
CA GLN A 1002 -27.08 -15.65 20.93
C GLN A 1002 -26.30 -14.50 20.27
N VAL A 1003 -25.50 -13.76 21.04
CA VAL A 1003 -24.67 -12.68 20.49
C VAL A 1003 -23.59 -13.24 19.56
N LEU A 1004 -22.93 -14.35 19.94
CA LEU A 1004 -21.93 -15.02 19.10
C LEU A 1004 -22.55 -15.57 17.80
N ASP A 1005 -23.71 -16.21 17.88
CA ASP A 1005 -24.44 -16.77 16.73
C ASP A 1005 -24.91 -15.65 15.80
N TRP A 1006 -25.41 -14.53 16.36
CA TRP A 1006 -25.79 -13.36 15.58
C TRP A 1006 -24.59 -12.81 14.78
N PHE A 1007 -23.45 -12.63 15.45
CA PHE A 1007 -22.22 -12.18 14.79
C PHE A 1007 -21.69 -13.18 13.76
N SER A 1008 -21.87 -14.50 13.95
CA SER A 1008 -21.36 -15.53 13.03
C SER A 1008 -21.82 -15.34 11.58
N THR A 1009 -22.95 -14.64 11.37
CA THR A 1009 -23.50 -14.31 10.06
C THR A 1009 -22.95 -13.02 9.44
N ILE A 1010 -22.19 -12.22 10.22
CA ILE A 1010 -21.76 -10.86 9.89
C ILE A 1010 -20.24 -10.73 9.91
N ALA A 1011 -19.60 -11.08 11.02
CA ALA A 1011 -18.16 -10.91 11.24
C ALA A 1011 -17.64 -11.93 12.28
N PRO A 1012 -16.36 -12.35 12.19
CA PRO A 1012 -15.73 -13.13 13.25
C PRO A 1012 -15.82 -12.38 14.59
N ALA A 1013 -16.44 -13.02 15.58
CA ALA A 1013 -16.63 -12.43 16.90
C ALA A 1013 -16.19 -13.36 18.00
N ARG A 1014 -15.75 -12.78 19.11
CA ARG A 1014 -15.12 -13.49 20.21
C ARG A 1014 -15.46 -12.85 21.53
N MET A 1015 -15.45 -13.65 22.58
CA MET A 1015 -15.55 -13.17 23.95
C MET A 1015 -14.23 -12.54 24.40
N THR A 1016 -14.28 -11.44 25.14
CA THR A 1016 -13.09 -10.82 25.76
C THR A 1016 -12.96 -11.19 27.23
N GLY A 1017 -11.75 -11.60 27.64
CA GLY A 1017 -11.44 -12.00 29.00
C GLY A 1017 -12.29 -13.18 29.48
N SER A 1018 -12.68 -13.16 30.75
CA SER A 1018 -13.61 -14.11 31.38
C SER A 1018 -15.05 -13.60 31.45
N GLY A 1019 -15.32 -12.40 30.92
CA GLY A 1019 -16.62 -11.72 31.04
C GLY A 1019 -17.57 -12.03 29.89
N ALA A 1020 -18.79 -11.48 29.96
CA ALA A 1020 -19.85 -11.81 28.99
C ALA A 1020 -19.77 -11.02 27.66
N SER A 1021 -18.89 -10.01 27.55
CA SER A 1021 -18.86 -9.18 26.34
C SER A 1021 -18.27 -9.92 25.15
N VAL A 1022 -18.92 -9.73 24.00
CA VAL A 1022 -18.49 -10.23 22.70
C VAL A 1022 -18.09 -9.04 21.84
N PHE A 1023 -16.97 -9.13 21.14
CA PHE A 1023 -16.53 -8.10 20.22
C PHE A 1023 -16.30 -8.66 18.82
N ALA A 1024 -16.49 -7.79 17.83
CA ALA A 1024 -16.05 -8.01 16.45
C ALA A 1024 -15.26 -6.79 15.97
N ALA A 1025 -14.25 -7.04 15.14
CA ALA A 1025 -13.40 -6.00 14.57
C ALA A 1025 -13.91 -5.59 13.18
N PHE A 1026 -13.94 -4.29 12.93
CA PHE A 1026 -14.37 -3.65 11.70
C PHE A 1026 -13.26 -2.74 11.17
N ARG A 1027 -13.29 -2.47 9.87
CA ARG A 1027 -12.32 -1.54 9.25
C ARG A 1027 -12.64 -0.09 9.59
N SER A 1028 -13.87 0.18 10.04
CA SER A 1028 -14.33 1.53 10.27
C SER A 1028 -15.50 1.65 11.21
N TRP A 1029 -15.64 2.86 11.75
CA TRP A 1029 -16.78 3.27 12.54
C TRP A 1029 -18.11 3.10 11.81
N ALA A 1030 -18.22 3.55 10.56
CA ALA A 1030 -19.49 3.49 9.84
C ALA A 1030 -19.92 2.06 9.50
N GLU A 1031 -18.97 1.14 9.30
CA GLU A 1031 -19.26 -0.29 9.15
C GLU A 1031 -19.81 -0.86 10.45
N ALA A 1032 -19.16 -0.56 11.58
CA ALA A 1032 -19.64 -0.95 12.91
C ALA A 1032 -21.01 -0.34 13.22
N GLU A 1033 -21.31 0.90 12.83
CA GLU A 1033 -22.62 1.54 13.00
C GLU A 1033 -23.72 0.85 12.19
N LEU A 1034 -23.44 0.49 10.94
CA LEU A 1034 -24.40 -0.24 10.10
C LEU A 1034 -24.74 -1.62 10.67
N VAL A 1035 -23.78 -2.26 11.35
CA VAL A 1035 -23.98 -3.53 12.05
C VAL A 1035 -24.70 -3.28 13.39
N GLN A 1036 -24.28 -2.29 14.17
CA GLN A 1036 -24.91 -1.93 15.44
C GLN A 1036 -26.39 -1.57 15.27
N ALA A 1037 -26.76 -0.86 14.20
CA ALA A 1037 -28.13 -0.49 13.90
C ALA A 1037 -29.06 -1.69 13.62
N LYS A 1038 -28.50 -2.88 13.37
CA LYS A 1038 -29.24 -4.13 13.18
C LYS A 1038 -29.31 -4.99 14.46
N LEU A 1039 -28.66 -4.56 15.54
CA LEU A 1039 -28.71 -5.29 16.80
C LEU A 1039 -30.12 -5.24 17.40
N PRO A 1040 -30.54 -6.31 18.10
CA PRO A 1040 -31.69 -6.25 18.99
C PRO A 1040 -31.57 -5.09 19.99
N ALA A 1041 -32.68 -4.37 20.24
CA ALA A 1041 -32.68 -3.17 21.08
C ALA A 1041 -32.34 -3.44 22.56
N ASP A 1042 -32.46 -4.69 23.00
CA ASP A 1042 -32.18 -5.18 24.35
C ASP A 1042 -30.71 -5.54 24.60
N TRP A 1043 -29.83 -5.38 23.60
CA TRP A 1043 -28.40 -5.67 23.73
C TRP A 1043 -27.56 -4.37 23.84
N PRO A 1044 -27.13 -3.98 25.05
CA PRO A 1044 -26.18 -2.89 25.23
C PRO A 1044 -24.94 -3.10 24.35
N SER A 1045 -24.57 -2.06 23.61
CA SER A 1045 -23.41 -2.12 22.74
C SER A 1045 -22.70 -0.78 22.65
N ALA A 1046 -21.41 -0.82 22.37
CA ALA A 1046 -20.58 0.35 22.13
C ALA A 1046 -19.68 0.10 20.93
N ILE A 1047 -19.51 1.14 20.12
CA ILE A 1047 -18.47 1.18 19.09
C ILE A 1047 -17.27 1.90 19.70
N ALA A 1048 -16.08 1.34 19.54
CA ALA A 1048 -14.85 1.89 20.09
C ALA A 1048 -13.69 1.73 19.12
N SER A 1049 -12.79 2.71 19.07
CA SER A 1049 -11.55 2.65 18.29
C SER A 1049 -10.41 2.06 19.14
N SER A 1050 -9.46 1.40 18.48
CA SER A 1050 -8.20 0.98 19.10
C SER A 1050 -7.37 2.18 19.58
N LEU A 1051 -6.75 2.09 20.75
CA LEU A 1051 -5.69 2.97 21.21
C LEU A 1051 -4.32 2.27 21.14
N ASP A 1052 -3.28 3.02 20.78
CA ASP A 1052 -1.89 2.52 20.85
C ASP A 1052 -1.32 2.60 22.26
N ARG A 1053 -1.76 3.59 23.03
CA ARG A 1053 -1.27 3.89 24.37
C ARG A 1053 -2.39 4.36 25.29
N HIS A 1054 -2.19 4.15 26.59
CA HIS A 1054 -3.07 4.69 27.63
C HIS A 1054 -3.02 6.24 27.60
N PRO A 1055 -4.15 6.96 27.75
CA PRO A 1055 -4.17 8.42 27.72
C PRO A 1055 -3.22 9.08 28.74
N LEU A 1056 -3.14 8.52 29.94
CA LEU A 1056 -2.18 8.91 30.99
C LEU A 1056 -0.78 8.28 30.88
N TYR A 1057 -0.40 7.70 29.72
CA TYR A 1057 0.93 7.10 29.54
C TYR A 1057 2.09 8.02 29.98
N PRO A 1058 2.10 9.34 29.73
CA PRO A 1058 3.20 10.22 30.15
C PRO A 1058 3.37 10.40 31.66
N PHE A 1059 2.43 9.94 32.49
CA PHE A 1059 2.42 10.18 33.95
C PHE A 1059 3.34 9.24 34.73
N ALA A 1060 4.05 8.35 34.04
CA ALA A 1060 5.13 7.54 34.57
C ALA A 1060 6.24 7.44 33.52
N SER A 1061 7.48 7.76 33.90
CA SER A 1061 8.68 7.57 33.06
C SER A 1061 9.24 6.17 33.20
#